data_AF-A0AAU8J9J1-F1
#
_entry.id   AF-A0AAU8J9J1-F1
#
_cell.length_a   1.000
_cell.length_b   1.000
_cell.length_c   1.000
_cell.angle_alpha   90.00
_cell.angle_beta   90.00
_cell.angle_gamma   90.00
#
_symmetry.space_group_name_H-M   'P 1'
#
loop_
_entity.id
_entity.type
_entity.pdbx_description
1 polymer ?
#
loop_
_entity_poly.entity_id
_entity_poly.type
_entity_poly.pdbx_seq_one_letter_code
_entity_poly.pdbx_strand_id
1 'polypeptide(L)'
;MSDNIGKQLLTEGKRREIAKLTSQISSRQNRLFYSVTRLVPRPFQWIVPIVMENLKKSPIKLDKLPGVNKLKKSKRFTKLIKKLPKSVRDKFAGELETQETELNLEETMTEEAVKPRIVKPLYVKYACEVGNPLFCDFPQQTVEQIADAKSCQKCRFPALLAPETKIRGSKEIYQIDNYLGHRGIGRFYQAVQISNQEALIIKEYLLPKRYFSPTETRQLKEIFLRIGGFNLADNRFQDFRLILPSEAIADANQERCYLVYHTNLYTAPTLASYLEQTGAMTSREVYQVLSQVLQSLDCLHRQKFRLRSGLVRQGIPHGNLNLETLIIVPNLQGFFIYLCDPALWEDLFYPEPNQVPARSLKQDLKDLGNLAFYLLAGDSIDRTMGYPLDPMLDANWPESVNPELKNFIFNLMELGDSLPYGKAERLRDSFASRQFDSAEMARLALLKISVNLVEKVEFTEVEKPVEEKKKRNWRQILLWIVGISSVLLVGYLIWFFLVRDRSQIKDSSVVCCVDRVSGFPTGIFSYTAKQNDTWHRVLLGENLIRQGTTLQEELAKRLNPPAKDGQEPPQIQLIYLPQASATDAIAKVRNREAYFAISNLVSVEKFYRNLIYRDLDYKIIGYDSLVFFVAFGYNQRENSIPTYLNGQITFEQLRQLYTGKITNWQELGGPDMPVKLYIPNQPEAVELFEDVVLQDRNLIREFQALQKSQQSEQQANSFVQIQPAISQPNSMTELLRGIIGDFEQEQPVGAIAFGPFSQVFNQCSVYPLALQADQKTPISPLIQNNQQPITPANDLCNNKGSYGPNLPELISQRYPLVYPLALVYLKDNRLLPVGQKFCEVMRTVEMQRLLTQTGLIPIKDLSIPRQNPETIQKKNSKNIK
;
A
#
# COMPACT_ATOMS: atom_id res chain seq x y z
N MET A 1 41.71 -49.82 -12.20
CA MET A 1 40.40 -49.14 -12.39
C MET A 1 39.84 -48.48 -11.11
N SER A 2 40.38 -48.69 -9.90
CA SER A 2 39.91 -47.97 -8.69
C SER A 2 40.66 -46.67 -8.35
N ASP A 3 41.87 -46.44 -8.88
CA ASP A 3 42.67 -45.24 -8.56
C ASP A 3 42.23 -43.95 -9.29
N ASN A 4 41.45 -44.06 -10.38
CA ASN A 4 41.02 -42.90 -11.15
C ASN A 4 39.76 -42.23 -10.58
N ILE A 5 38.88 -43.01 -9.95
CA ILE A 5 37.67 -42.51 -9.27
C ILE A 5 38.06 -41.78 -7.98
N GLY A 6 39.05 -42.29 -7.25
CA GLY A 6 39.58 -41.64 -6.04
C GLY A 6 40.20 -40.26 -6.33
N LYS A 7 40.95 -40.12 -7.42
CA LYS A 7 41.52 -38.82 -7.85
C LYS A 7 40.44 -37.84 -8.31
N GLN A 8 39.40 -38.30 -9.02
CA GLN A 8 38.27 -37.43 -9.42
C GLN A 8 37.47 -36.94 -8.22
N LEU A 9 37.14 -37.81 -7.25
CA LEU A 9 36.41 -37.43 -6.04
C LEU A 9 37.20 -36.47 -5.14
N LEU A 10 38.53 -36.61 -5.07
CA LEU A 10 39.38 -35.69 -4.31
C LEU A 10 39.50 -34.31 -4.99
N THR A 11 39.44 -34.29 -6.32
CA THR A 11 39.48 -33.05 -7.13
C THR A 11 38.12 -32.31 -7.06
N GLU A 12 37.00 -33.05 -7.08
CA GLU A 12 35.66 -32.51 -6.82
C GLU A 12 35.49 -32.04 -5.37
N GLY A 13 36.04 -32.76 -4.38
CA GLY A 13 36.04 -32.35 -2.98
C GLY A 13 36.80 -31.03 -2.75
N LYS A 14 37.98 -30.87 -3.37
CA LYS A 14 38.73 -29.60 -3.34
C LYS A 14 37.98 -28.47 -4.05
N ARG A 15 37.34 -28.72 -5.20
CA ARG A 15 36.49 -27.72 -5.88
C ARG A 15 35.29 -27.30 -5.04
N ARG A 16 34.64 -28.23 -4.33
CA ARG A 16 33.50 -27.95 -3.43
C ARG A 16 33.88 -27.14 -2.19
N GLU A 17 35.05 -27.39 -1.59
CA GLU A 17 35.53 -26.58 -0.46
C GLU A 17 35.97 -25.18 -0.89
N ILE A 18 36.66 -25.06 -2.04
CA ILE A 18 37.03 -23.75 -2.60
C ILE A 18 35.78 -22.95 -2.97
N ALA A 19 34.77 -23.58 -3.58
CA ALA A 19 33.47 -22.95 -3.88
C ALA A 19 32.69 -22.53 -2.63
N LYS A 20 32.74 -23.32 -1.54
CA LYS A 20 32.16 -22.94 -0.24
C LYS A 20 32.89 -21.76 0.40
N LEU A 21 34.21 -21.72 0.30
CA LEU A 21 35.02 -20.61 0.83
C LEU A 21 34.84 -19.33 0.01
N THR A 22 34.79 -19.41 -1.32
CA THR A 22 34.48 -18.24 -2.17
C THR A 22 33.04 -17.77 -2.02
N SER A 23 32.07 -18.68 -1.81
CA SER A 23 30.69 -18.35 -1.45
C SER A 23 30.55 -17.66 -0.08
N GLN A 24 31.33 -18.11 0.91
CA GLN A 24 31.32 -17.49 2.25
C GLN A 24 32.04 -16.13 2.27
N ILE A 25 33.07 -15.96 1.44
CA ILE A 25 33.79 -14.68 1.29
C ILE A 25 32.95 -13.70 0.46
N SER A 26 32.30 -14.15 -0.63
CA SER A 26 31.42 -13.32 -1.44
C SER A 26 30.14 -12.92 -0.70
N SER A 27 29.56 -13.82 0.11
CA SER A 27 28.39 -13.48 0.95
C SER A 27 28.75 -12.54 2.11
N ARG A 28 29.96 -12.63 2.68
CA ARG A 28 30.45 -11.65 3.66
C ARG A 28 30.79 -10.31 3.03
N GLN A 29 31.40 -10.30 1.85
CA GLN A 29 31.67 -9.05 1.10
C GLN A 29 30.36 -8.40 0.66
N ASN A 30 29.39 -9.15 0.15
CA ASN A 30 28.07 -8.64 -0.20
C ASN A 30 27.34 -8.10 1.04
N ARG A 31 27.33 -8.80 2.18
CA ARG A 31 26.71 -8.26 3.42
C ARG A 31 27.37 -6.98 3.92
N LEU A 32 28.70 -6.89 3.90
CA LEU A 32 29.41 -5.66 4.24
C LEU A 32 29.11 -4.55 3.23
N PHE A 33 29.05 -4.86 1.94
CA PHE A 33 28.79 -3.89 0.87
C PHE A 33 27.32 -3.39 0.89
N TYR A 34 26.35 -4.26 1.14
CA TYR A 34 24.93 -3.88 1.32
C TYR A 34 24.66 -3.13 2.62
N SER A 35 25.46 -3.33 3.66
CA SER A 35 25.41 -2.50 4.86
C SER A 35 25.89 -1.06 4.59
N VAL A 36 26.83 -0.88 3.64
CA VAL A 36 27.34 0.42 3.22
C VAL A 36 26.41 1.11 2.21
N THR A 37 25.73 0.37 1.31
CA THR A 37 24.74 0.96 0.39
C THR A 37 23.44 1.39 1.10
N ARG A 38 23.15 0.83 2.28
CA ARG A 38 22.07 1.33 3.18
C ARG A 38 22.35 2.71 3.77
N LEU A 39 23.61 3.17 3.77
CA LEU A 39 23.98 4.52 4.20
C LEU A 39 23.87 5.56 3.07
N VAL A 40 23.59 5.12 1.84
CA VAL A 40 23.38 6.02 0.69
C VAL A 40 21.96 6.59 0.77
N PRO A 41 21.78 7.91 0.93
CA PRO A 41 20.46 8.53 1.00
C PRO A 41 19.65 8.21 -0.27
N ARG A 42 18.34 7.96 -0.11
CA ARG A 42 17.39 7.58 -1.17
C ARG A 42 17.56 8.33 -2.52
N PRO A 43 17.82 9.66 -2.59
CA PRO A 43 17.99 10.34 -3.88
C PRO A 43 19.25 9.94 -4.68
N PHE A 44 20.19 9.19 -4.10
CA PHE A 44 21.44 8.77 -4.75
C PHE A 44 21.51 7.26 -5.03
N GLN A 45 20.45 6.50 -4.74
CA GLN A 45 20.41 5.06 -4.97
C GLN A 45 20.50 4.68 -6.46
N TRP A 46 20.15 5.59 -7.38
CA TRP A 46 20.25 5.38 -8.83
C TRP A 46 21.69 5.35 -9.36
N ILE A 47 22.68 5.79 -8.58
CA ILE A 47 24.12 5.72 -8.94
C ILE A 47 24.69 4.34 -8.62
N VAL A 48 24.04 3.58 -7.72
CA VAL A 48 24.50 2.25 -7.28
C VAL A 48 24.68 1.27 -8.45
N PRO A 49 23.77 1.18 -9.45
CA PRO A 49 23.99 0.37 -10.65
C PRO A 49 25.19 0.83 -11.52
N ILE A 50 25.43 2.15 -11.61
CA ILE A 50 26.51 2.74 -12.43
C ILE A 50 27.89 2.48 -11.81
N VAL A 51 27.98 2.52 -10.47
CA VAL A 51 29.19 2.15 -9.72
C VAL A 51 29.42 0.63 -9.75
N MET A 52 28.35 -0.17 -9.73
CA MET A 52 28.40 -1.64 -9.90
C MET A 52 28.97 -2.06 -11.26
N GLU A 53 28.64 -1.32 -12.32
CA GLU A 53 29.11 -1.61 -13.68
C GLU A 53 30.60 -1.26 -13.88
N ASN A 54 31.10 -0.23 -13.19
CA ASN A 54 32.51 0.17 -13.24
C ASN A 54 33.44 -0.66 -12.33
N LEU A 55 32.94 -1.19 -11.19
CA LEU A 55 33.72 -2.07 -10.31
C LEU A 55 33.88 -3.49 -10.87
N LYS A 56 33.00 -3.94 -11.77
CA LYS A 56 33.16 -5.20 -12.51
C LYS A 56 34.38 -5.21 -13.45
N LYS A 57 34.95 -4.04 -13.78
CA LYS A 57 36.02 -3.90 -14.79
C LYS A 57 37.46 -3.92 -14.26
N SER A 58 37.70 -4.10 -12.95
CA SER A 58 39.06 -4.16 -12.40
C SER A 58 39.37 -5.49 -11.73
N PRO A 59 40.27 -6.35 -12.29
CA PRO A 59 40.68 -7.58 -11.62
C PRO A 59 41.64 -7.26 -10.45
N ILE A 60 41.29 -7.71 -9.25
CA ILE A 60 42.15 -7.61 -8.06
C ILE A 60 43.12 -8.80 -8.06
N LYS A 61 44.43 -8.54 -8.07
CA LYS A 61 45.50 -9.53 -7.97
C LYS A 61 45.53 -10.22 -6.59
N LEU A 62 45.53 -11.56 -6.57
CA LEU A 62 45.29 -12.43 -5.41
C LEU A 62 46.44 -12.47 -4.36
N ASP A 63 47.58 -11.89 -4.71
CA ASP A 63 48.85 -11.89 -4.00
C ASP A 63 48.97 -10.80 -2.92
N LYS A 64 47.97 -9.91 -2.77
CA LYS A 64 47.98 -8.79 -1.81
C LYS A 64 47.01 -8.92 -0.64
N LEU A 65 46.39 -10.07 -0.41
CA LEU A 65 45.49 -10.29 0.72
C LEU A 65 46.26 -10.65 2.01
N PRO A 66 46.17 -9.85 3.09
CA PRO A 66 46.85 -10.14 4.35
C PRO A 66 46.10 -11.26 5.11
N GLY A 67 46.72 -12.44 5.25
CA GLY A 67 46.14 -13.53 6.07
C GLY A 67 46.68 -14.93 5.80
N VAL A 68 47.31 -15.17 4.64
CA VAL A 68 47.76 -16.51 4.23
C VAL A 68 48.87 -17.08 5.15
N ASN A 69 49.67 -16.23 5.79
CA ASN A 69 50.74 -16.67 6.71
C ASN A 69 50.26 -17.14 8.10
N LYS A 70 49.00 -16.88 8.49
CA LYS A 70 48.47 -17.34 9.79
C LYS A 70 47.96 -18.79 9.77
N LEU A 71 47.68 -19.36 8.60
CA LEU A 71 47.23 -20.76 8.46
C LEU A 71 48.37 -21.79 8.61
N LYS A 72 49.62 -21.40 8.36
CA LYS A 72 50.80 -22.29 8.48
C LYS A 72 51.20 -22.64 9.93
N LYS A 73 50.70 -21.93 10.95
CA LYS A 73 51.08 -22.13 12.38
C LYS A 73 49.98 -22.76 13.24
N SER A 74 48.89 -23.24 12.64
CA SER A 74 47.77 -23.86 13.37
C SER A 74 48.17 -25.25 13.91
N LYS A 75 48.22 -25.38 15.25
CA LYS A 75 48.42 -26.66 15.98
C LYS A 75 47.38 -27.74 15.65
N ARG A 76 46.24 -27.37 15.04
CA ARG A 76 45.20 -28.31 14.57
C ARG A 76 45.61 -29.06 13.30
N PHE A 77 46.38 -28.42 12.43
CA PHE A 77 46.79 -28.99 11.14
C PHE A 77 47.90 -30.05 11.31
N THR A 78 48.85 -29.79 12.21
CA THR A 78 49.92 -30.75 12.59
C THR A 78 49.39 -31.98 13.34
N LYS A 79 48.25 -31.87 14.03
CA LYS A 79 47.59 -33.00 14.70
C LYS A 79 46.83 -33.92 13.73
N LEU A 80 46.34 -33.38 12.62
CA LEU A 80 45.65 -34.15 11.57
C LEU A 80 46.63 -35.00 10.75
N ILE A 81 47.83 -34.49 10.46
CA ILE A 81 48.84 -35.20 9.65
C ILE A 81 49.46 -36.39 10.43
N LYS A 82 49.58 -36.30 11.76
CA LYS A 82 50.09 -37.41 12.61
C LYS A 82 49.16 -38.63 12.66
N LYS A 83 47.88 -38.49 12.30
CA LYS A 83 46.89 -39.58 12.29
C LYS A 83 46.83 -40.37 10.97
N LEU A 84 47.61 -40.00 9.96
CA LEU A 84 47.64 -40.71 8.67
C LEU A 84 48.60 -41.92 8.70
N PRO A 85 48.28 -43.00 7.96
CA PRO A 85 49.15 -44.18 7.79
C PRO A 85 50.53 -43.82 7.25
N LYS A 86 51.57 -44.55 7.64
CA LYS A 86 52.98 -44.28 7.29
C LYS A 86 53.20 -44.16 5.76
N SER A 87 52.53 -45.01 4.98
CA SER A 87 52.60 -45.02 3.50
C SER A 87 52.07 -43.75 2.82
N VAL A 88 51.18 -43.00 3.48
CA VAL A 88 50.65 -41.72 2.99
C VAL A 88 51.54 -40.56 3.41
N ARG A 89 52.21 -40.68 4.56
CA ARG A 89 53.10 -39.65 5.09
C ARG A 89 54.36 -39.46 4.23
N ASP A 90 54.90 -40.57 3.71
CA ASP A 90 56.12 -40.54 2.89
C ASP A 90 55.84 -40.04 1.45
N LYS A 91 54.63 -40.21 0.93
CA LYS A 91 54.21 -39.62 -0.36
C LYS A 91 54.01 -38.10 -0.29
N PHE A 92 53.55 -37.58 0.85
CA PHE A 92 53.35 -36.14 1.05
C PHE A 92 54.66 -35.34 1.18
N ALA A 93 55.78 -35.99 1.48
CA ALA A 93 57.08 -35.33 1.59
C ALA A 93 57.78 -35.18 0.22
N GLY A 94 57.48 -36.05 -0.76
CA GLY A 94 58.16 -36.07 -2.06
C GLY A 94 57.54 -35.19 -3.16
N GLU A 95 56.28 -34.78 -3.03
CA GLU A 95 55.56 -34.03 -4.09
C GLU A 95 55.50 -32.50 -3.85
N LEU A 96 56.29 -31.97 -2.91
CA LEU A 96 56.33 -30.53 -2.60
C LEU A 96 57.51 -29.77 -3.23
N GLU A 97 58.35 -30.42 -4.03
CA GLU A 97 59.56 -29.79 -4.60
C GLU A 97 59.62 -29.69 -6.13
N THR A 98 58.63 -30.16 -6.88
CA THR A 98 58.70 -30.07 -8.36
C THR A 98 57.33 -29.83 -9.00
N GLN A 99 57.10 -28.58 -9.42
CA GLN A 99 56.77 -28.20 -10.81
C GLN A 99 56.15 -26.80 -10.82
N GLU A 100 57.03 -25.80 -10.99
CA GLU A 100 56.73 -24.61 -11.77
C GLU A 100 56.67 -25.05 -13.24
N THR A 101 55.51 -24.99 -13.89
CA THR A 101 55.45 -24.92 -15.35
C THR A 101 54.16 -24.23 -15.78
N GLU A 102 54.35 -23.21 -16.61
CA GLU A 102 53.35 -22.38 -17.28
C GLU A 102 52.36 -23.24 -18.09
N LEU A 103 51.07 -22.91 -17.97
CA LEU A 103 50.07 -23.31 -18.97
C LEU A 103 49.30 -22.05 -19.40
N ASN A 104 49.65 -21.55 -20.58
CA ASN A 104 48.85 -20.60 -21.35
C ASN A 104 47.54 -21.27 -21.76
N LEU A 105 46.41 -20.61 -21.51
CA LEU A 105 45.15 -20.91 -22.19
C LEU A 105 44.60 -19.61 -22.78
N GLU A 106 44.66 -19.54 -24.11
CA GLU A 106 43.94 -18.57 -24.93
C GLU A 106 42.42 -18.77 -24.80
N GLU A 107 41.73 -17.63 -24.84
CA GLU A 107 40.31 -17.37 -25.10
C GLU A 107 39.34 -18.54 -25.22
N THR A 108 38.44 -18.66 -24.23
CA THR A 108 37.00 -18.88 -24.48
C THR A 108 36.22 -18.45 -23.25
N MET A 109 35.83 -17.16 -23.20
CA MET A 109 34.78 -16.70 -22.31
C MET A 109 33.43 -17.06 -22.94
N THR A 110 32.87 -18.22 -22.59
CA THR A 110 31.42 -18.43 -22.70
C THR A 110 30.78 -17.95 -21.41
N GLU A 111 29.94 -16.93 -21.53
CA GLU A 111 29.02 -16.46 -20.50
C GLU A 111 28.27 -17.66 -19.88
N GLU A 112 28.40 -17.85 -18.56
CA GLU A 112 27.52 -18.75 -17.82
C GLU A 112 26.11 -18.13 -17.83
N ALA A 113 25.31 -18.55 -18.81
CA ALA A 113 23.89 -18.30 -18.87
C ALA A 113 23.21 -18.81 -17.60
N VAL A 114 22.43 -17.93 -16.97
CA VAL A 114 21.40 -18.29 -15.99
C VAL A 114 20.55 -19.41 -16.60
N LYS A 115 20.58 -20.62 -16.02
CA LYS A 115 19.73 -21.72 -16.50
C LYS A 115 18.26 -21.29 -16.38
N PRO A 116 17.48 -21.24 -17.48
CA PRO A 116 16.08 -20.88 -17.41
C PRO A 116 15.28 -21.94 -16.63
N ARG A 117 14.20 -21.50 -15.97
CA ARG A 117 13.17 -22.38 -15.40
C ARG A 117 12.82 -23.46 -16.42
N ILE A 118 12.72 -24.72 -16.01
CA ILE A 118 12.35 -25.84 -16.91
C ILE A 118 10.89 -25.62 -17.36
N VAL A 119 10.69 -24.90 -18.46
CA VAL A 119 9.38 -24.71 -19.09
C VAL A 119 9.10 -25.95 -19.94
N LYS A 120 8.00 -26.67 -19.67
CA LYS A 120 7.54 -27.73 -20.58
C LYS A 120 7.42 -27.13 -21.99
N PRO A 121 8.03 -27.73 -23.02
CA PRO A 121 8.01 -27.13 -24.35
C PRO A 121 6.57 -27.13 -24.89
N LEU A 122 6.01 -25.94 -25.10
CA LEU A 122 4.71 -25.75 -25.74
C LEU A 122 4.90 -25.62 -27.25
N TYR A 123 3.93 -26.10 -28.02
CA TYR A 123 3.93 -26.02 -29.49
C TYR A 123 5.11 -26.71 -30.20
N VAL A 124 5.60 -27.84 -29.67
CA VAL A 124 6.70 -28.66 -30.24
C VAL A 124 6.56 -29.03 -31.72
N LYS A 125 5.34 -29.05 -32.28
CA LYS A 125 5.12 -29.26 -33.73
C LYS A 125 5.66 -28.11 -34.58
N TYR A 126 6.02 -26.96 -34.00
CA TYR A 126 6.75 -25.89 -34.67
C TYR A 126 8.23 -25.99 -34.32
N ALA A 127 9.09 -26.05 -35.34
CA ALA A 127 10.54 -26.13 -35.17
C ALA A 127 11.13 -24.78 -34.71
N CYS A 128 10.88 -24.42 -33.46
CA CYS A 128 11.42 -23.21 -32.84
C CYS A 128 12.81 -23.49 -32.25
N GLU A 129 13.80 -22.65 -32.57
CA GLU A 129 15.17 -22.77 -32.05
C GLU A 129 15.23 -22.67 -30.51
N VAL A 130 14.32 -21.89 -29.91
CA VAL A 130 14.20 -21.70 -28.45
C VAL A 130 13.36 -22.82 -27.79
N GLY A 131 12.81 -23.75 -28.57
CA GLY A 131 11.98 -24.86 -28.10
C GLY A 131 10.53 -24.48 -27.74
N ASN A 132 10.26 -23.23 -27.37
CA ASN A 132 8.92 -22.70 -27.14
C ASN A 132 8.74 -21.35 -27.86
N PRO A 133 7.84 -21.26 -28.86
CA PRO A 133 7.69 -20.05 -29.66
C PRO A 133 6.99 -18.88 -28.94
N LEU A 134 6.44 -19.09 -27.73
CA LEU A 134 5.94 -17.99 -26.89
C LEU A 134 7.07 -17.26 -26.14
N PHE A 135 8.15 -17.96 -25.80
CA PHE A 135 9.34 -17.42 -25.10
C PHE A 135 10.46 -17.03 -26.08
N CYS A 136 10.09 -16.82 -27.34
CA CYS A 136 11.02 -16.62 -28.43
C CYS A 136 10.91 -15.18 -28.93
N ASP A 137 12.04 -14.50 -29.13
CA ASP A 137 12.06 -13.11 -29.61
C ASP A 137 11.93 -13.01 -31.14
N PHE A 138 12.13 -14.11 -31.89
CA PHE A 138 12.05 -14.11 -33.35
C PHE A 138 10.70 -13.64 -33.92
N PRO A 139 9.53 -14.02 -33.36
CA PRO A 139 8.25 -13.42 -33.75
C PRO A 139 8.19 -11.90 -33.59
N GLN A 140 8.85 -11.32 -32.58
CA GLN A 140 8.92 -9.87 -32.39
C GLN A 140 9.83 -9.23 -33.45
N GLN A 141 11.04 -9.75 -33.60
CA GLN A 141 11.99 -9.31 -34.63
C GLN A 141 11.38 -9.38 -36.05
N THR A 142 10.55 -10.40 -36.31
CA THR A 142 9.86 -10.56 -37.59
C THR A 142 8.89 -9.39 -37.86
N VAL A 143 8.15 -8.93 -36.85
CA VAL A 143 7.19 -7.81 -36.99
C VAL A 143 7.92 -6.47 -37.07
N GLU A 144 9.05 -6.32 -36.37
CA GLU A 144 9.91 -5.13 -36.47
C GLU A 144 10.53 -4.98 -37.87
N GLN A 145 10.84 -6.10 -38.54
CA GLN A 145 11.36 -6.10 -39.91
C GLN A 145 10.25 -6.00 -40.97
N ILE A 146 9.10 -6.63 -40.73
CA ILE A 146 7.97 -6.69 -41.66
C ILE A 146 6.69 -6.45 -40.84
N ALA A 147 6.20 -5.21 -40.85
CA ALA A 147 5.04 -4.80 -40.06
C ALA A 147 3.80 -5.70 -40.26
N ASP A 148 3.55 -6.19 -41.48
CA ASP A 148 2.39 -7.02 -41.80
C ASP A 148 2.67 -8.55 -41.77
N ALA A 149 3.75 -8.98 -41.12
CA ALA A 149 4.08 -10.41 -41.07
C ALA A 149 3.01 -11.23 -40.34
N LYS A 150 2.48 -12.27 -40.99
CA LYS A 150 1.47 -13.16 -40.40
C LYS A 150 2.07 -14.31 -39.60
N SER A 151 3.33 -14.66 -39.86
CA SER A 151 4.05 -15.77 -39.20
C SER A 151 5.54 -15.47 -39.08
N CYS A 152 6.17 -15.99 -38.03
CA CYS A 152 7.62 -15.96 -37.83
C CYS A 152 8.36 -16.54 -39.05
N GLN A 153 9.37 -15.83 -39.53
CA GLN A 153 10.14 -16.24 -40.71
C GLN A 153 10.91 -17.56 -40.52
N LYS A 154 11.30 -17.87 -39.28
CA LYS A 154 12.06 -19.09 -38.96
C LYS A 154 11.18 -20.34 -38.80
N CYS A 155 10.24 -20.31 -37.85
CA CYS A 155 9.48 -21.49 -37.46
C CYS A 155 8.04 -21.53 -38.00
N ARG A 156 7.59 -20.47 -38.70
CA ARG A 156 6.21 -20.29 -39.19
C ARG A 156 5.13 -20.25 -38.10
N PHE A 157 5.51 -20.06 -36.83
CA PHE A 157 4.56 -19.83 -35.75
C PHE A 157 3.85 -18.46 -35.93
N PRO A 158 2.59 -18.27 -35.49
CA PRO A 158 1.92 -16.98 -35.63
C PRO A 158 2.72 -15.80 -35.06
N ALA A 159 2.87 -14.75 -35.88
CA ALA A 159 3.60 -13.53 -35.51
C ALA A 159 2.85 -12.71 -34.43
N LEU A 160 3.51 -11.72 -33.84
CA LEU A 160 2.87 -10.75 -32.95
C LEU A 160 1.95 -9.80 -33.73
N LEU A 161 1.05 -9.11 -33.04
CA LEU A 161 0.31 -8.00 -33.63
C LEU A 161 1.21 -6.75 -33.69
N ALA A 162 1.26 -6.09 -34.84
CA ALA A 162 2.00 -4.85 -35.01
C ALA A 162 1.29 -3.69 -34.31
N PRO A 163 2.04 -2.64 -33.89
CA PRO A 163 1.43 -1.36 -33.52
C PRO A 163 0.46 -0.88 -34.60
N GLU A 164 -0.60 -0.18 -34.19
CA GLU A 164 -1.69 0.30 -35.04
C GLU A 164 -2.64 -0.79 -35.60
N THR A 165 -2.39 -2.07 -35.30
CA THR A 165 -3.32 -3.15 -35.66
C THR A 165 -4.68 -2.90 -35.02
N LYS A 166 -5.73 -2.93 -35.85
CA LYS A 166 -7.13 -2.73 -35.39
C LYS A 166 -7.83 -4.06 -35.15
N ILE A 167 -8.38 -4.22 -33.94
CA ILE A 167 -9.20 -5.36 -33.53
C ILE A 167 -10.65 -4.87 -33.40
N ARG A 168 -11.55 -5.49 -34.16
CA ARG A 168 -12.98 -5.18 -34.10
C ARG A 168 -13.66 -6.05 -33.04
N GLY A 169 -14.13 -5.42 -31.97
CA GLY A 169 -15.04 -6.02 -31.00
C GLY A 169 -16.51 -5.87 -31.38
N SER A 170 -17.36 -6.50 -30.58
CA SER A 170 -18.81 -6.36 -30.53
C SER A 170 -19.26 -5.00 -29.97
N LYS A 171 -18.46 -4.39 -29.08
CA LYS A 171 -18.76 -3.06 -28.54
C LYS A 171 -18.12 -1.97 -29.40
N GLU A 172 -16.81 -2.08 -29.65
CA GLU A 172 -16.00 -1.02 -30.25
C GLU A 172 -14.80 -1.57 -31.04
N ILE A 173 -13.97 -0.65 -31.58
CA ILE A 173 -12.72 -0.98 -32.27
C ILE A 173 -11.55 -0.55 -31.41
N TYR A 174 -10.61 -1.48 -31.22
CA TYR A 174 -9.40 -1.31 -30.44
C TYR A 174 -8.20 -1.22 -31.36
N GLN A 175 -7.22 -0.39 -31.00
CA GLN A 175 -5.96 -0.26 -31.71
C GLN A 175 -4.81 -0.67 -30.80
N ILE A 176 -3.95 -1.59 -31.26
CA ILE A 176 -2.76 -2.02 -30.53
C ILE A 176 -1.72 -0.89 -30.49
N ASP A 177 -1.15 -0.63 -29.33
CA ASP A 177 -0.06 0.34 -29.14
C ASP A 177 1.28 -0.38 -29.06
N ASN A 178 1.45 -1.29 -28.09
CA ASN A 178 2.70 -2.04 -27.90
C ASN A 178 2.47 -3.44 -27.33
N TYR A 179 3.47 -4.29 -27.52
CA TYR A 179 3.55 -5.63 -26.92
C TYR A 179 4.13 -5.55 -25.50
N LEU A 180 3.49 -6.22 -24.54
CA LEU A 180 3.88 -6.21 -23.13
C LEU A 180 4.58 -7.50 -22.67
N GLY A 181 4.46 -8.58 -23.44
CA GLY A 181 5.02 -9.88 -23.10
C GLY A 181 3.98 -11.00 -23.17
N HIS A 182 4.25 -12.12 -22.51
CA HIS A 182 3.35 -13.26 -22.45
C HIS A 182 3.22 -13.80 -21.02
N ARG A 183 2.11 -14.45 -20.71
CA ARG A 183 1.89 -15.18 -19.46
C ARG A 183 1.05 -16.41 -19.73
N GLY A 184 1.52 -17.56 -19.26
CA GLY A 184 0.94 -18.85 -19.65
C GLY A 184 0.98 -19.01 -21.17
N ILE A 185 -0.18 -19.25 -21.77
CA ILE A 185 -0.35 -19.41 -23.22
C ILE A 185 -0.80 -18.14 -23.94
N GLY A 186 -1.03 -17.05 -23.21
CA GLY A 186 -1.55 -15.79 -23.75
C GLY A 186 -0.47 -14.71 -23.92
N ARG A 187 -0.62 -13.89 -24.95
CA ARG A 187 0.21 -12.71 -25.24
C ARG A 187 -0.51 -11.44 -24.81
N PHE A 188 0.19 -10.48 -24.24
CA PHE A 188 -0.39 -9.23 -23.73
C PHE A 188 0.05 -8.04 -24.57
N TYR A 189 -0.91 -7.15 -24.83
CA TYR A 189 -0.70 -5.91 -25.56
C TYR A 189 -1.38 -4.75 -24.82
N GLN A 190 -0.74 -3.58 -24.81
CA GLN A 190 -1.44 -2.34 -24.52
C GLN A 190 -2.21 -1.93 -25.79
N ALA A 191 -3.41 -1.40 -25.60
CA ALA A 191 -4.21 -0.88 -26.68
C ALA A 191 -5.02 0.33 -26.22
N VAL A 192 -5.55 1.07 -27.20
CA VAL A 192 -6.50 2.16 -26.98
C VAL A 192 -7.82 1.87 -27.67
N GLN A 193 -8.90 2.31 -27.04
CA GLN A 193 -10.22 2.37 -27.64
C GLN A 193 -10.31 3.58 -28.58
N ILE A 194 -10.66 3.38 -29.84
CA ILE A 194 -10.59 4.46 -30.85
C ILE A 194 -11.55 5.62 -30.55
N SER A 195 -12.73 5.32 -29.98
CA SER A 195 -13.79 6.31 -29.75
C SER A 195 -13.46 7.35 -28.67
N ASN A 196 -12.77 6.96 -27.59
CA ASN A 196 -12.49 7.82 -26.45
C ASN A 196 -10.99 7.90 -26.08
N GLN A 197 -10.13 7.17 -26.78
CA GLN A 197 -8.67 7.07 -26.53
C GLN A 197 -8.32 6.54 -25.13
N GLU A 198 -9.21 5.76 -24.52
CA GLU A 198 -8.96 5.12 -23.23
C GLU A 198 -7.98 3.95 -23.39
N ALA A 199 -6.93 3.95 -22.56
CA ALA A 199 -5.92 2.90 -22.53
C ALA A 199 -6.43 1.65 -21.81
N LEU A 200 -6.16 0.47 -22.37
CA LEU A 200 -6.60 -0.82 -21.87
C LEU A 200 -5.60 -1.93 -22.22
N ILE A 201 -5.86 -3.15 -21.73
CA ILE A 201 -5.02 -4.33 -21.98
C ILE A 201 -5.80 -5.35 -22.81
N ILE A 202 -5.14 -5.90 -23.83
CA ILE A 202 -5.65 -7.01 -24.64
C ILE A 202 -4.78 -8.24 -24.41
N LYS A 203 -5.42 -9.34 -24.01
CA LYS A 203 -4.81 -10.67 -23.98
C LYS A 203 -5.21 -11.46 -25.20
N GLU A 204 -4.23 -11.91 -25.97
CA GLU A 204 -4.37 -12.72 -27.18
C GLU A 204 -4.14 -14.21 -26.88
N TYR A 205 -5.00 -15.05 -27.45
CA TYR A 205 -4.84 -16.49 -27.54
C TYR A 205 -4.73 -16.92 -28.99
N LEU A 206 -3.86 -17.90 -29.23
CA LEU A 206 -3.57 -18.42 -30.57
C LEU A 206 -4.20 -19.79 -30.79
N LEU A 207 -4.67 -20.03 -32.02
CA LEU A 207 -5.15 -21.33 -32.50
C LEU A 207 -4.31 -21.80 -33.71
N PRO A 208 -3.04 -22.21 -33.50
CA PRO A 208 -2.14 -22.49 -34.61
C PRO A 208 -2.56 -23.76 -35.38
N LYS A 209 -2.57 -23.69 -36.71
CA LYS A 209 -3.09 -24.74 -37.62
C LYS A 209 -2.44 -26.13 -37.47
N ARG A 210 -1.23 -26.26 -36.91
CA ARG A 210 -0.59 -27.56 -36.62
C ARG A 210 -1.19 -28.30 -35.42
N TYR A 211 -1.96 -27.60 -34.59
CA TYR A 211 -2.59 -28.15 -33.39
C TYR A 211 -4.11 -28.16 -33.48
N PHE A 212 -4.71 -27.12 -34.08
CA PHE A 212 -6.15 -26.98 -34.14
C PHE A 212 -6.63 -27.13 -35.58
N SER A 213 -7.57 -28.06 -35.78
CA SER A 213 -8.24 -28.23 -37.07
C SER A 213 -9.21 -27.07 -37.34
N PRO A 214 -9.55 -26.73 -38.60
CA PRO A 214 -10.50 -25.66 -38.89
C PRO A 214 -11.88 -25.84 -38.22
N THR A 215 -12.36 -27.08 -38.09
CA THR A 215 -13.62 -27.40 -37.41
C THR A 215 -13.53 -27.17 -35.91
N GLU A 216 -12.45 -27.61 -35.29
CA GLU A 216 -12.18 -27.44 -33.87
C GLU A 216 -11.96 -25.96 -33.52
N THR A 217 -11.22 -25.22 -34.34
CA THR A 217 -11.05 -23.78 -34.20
C THR A 217 -12.39 -23.04 -34.18
N ARG A 218 -13.32 -23.38 -35.08
CA ARG A 218 -14.68 -22.78 -35.08
C ARG A 218 -15.43 -23.09 -33.79
N GLN A 219 -15.42 -24.34 -33.36
CA GLN A 219 -16.08 -24.77 -32.11
C GLN A 219 -15.47 -24.07 -30.88
N LEU A 220 -14.15 -24.00 -30.79
CA LEU A 220 -13.45 -23.31 -29.70
C LEU A 220 -13.74 -21.82 -29.68
N LYS A 221 -13.79 -21.15 -30.84
CA LYS A 221 -14.18 -19.73 -30.95
C LYS A 221 -15.60 -19.50 -30.43
N GLU A 222 -16.56 -20.36 -30.77
CA GLU A 222 -17.94 -20.27 -30.27
C GLU A 222 -18.03 -20.48 -28.75
N ILE A 223 -17.31 -21.48 -28.23
CA ILE A 223 -17.23 -21.75 -26.78
C ILE A 223 -16.60 -20.56 -26.06
N PHE A 224 -15.49 -20.03 -26.59
CA PHE A 224 -14.77 -18.89 -26.03
C PHE A 224 -15.67 -17.65 -25.90
N LEU A 225 -16.44 -17.31 -26.94
CA LEU A 225 -17.38 -16.19 -26.88
C LEU A 225 -18.46 -16.36 -25.79
N ARG A 226 -18.87 -17.61 -25.52
CA ARG A 226 -19.89 -17.94 -24.51
C ARG A 226 -19.37 -17.89 -23.07
N ILE A 227 -18.08 -18.13 -22.86
CA ILE A 227 -17.48 -18.26 -21.51
C ILE A 227 -16.45 -17.19 -21.16
N GLY A 228 -16.01 -16.36 -22.12
CA GLY A 228 -14.98 -15.33 -22.00
C GLY A 228 -15.40 -14.10 -21.16
N GLY A 229 -15.76 -14.36 -19.91
CA GLY A 229 -16.26 -13.39 -18.94
C GLY A 229 -17.51 -13.91 -18.23
N PHE A 230 -17.64 -13.52 -16.97
CA PHE A 230 -18.80 -13.86 -16.15
C PHE A 230 -19.01 -12.78 -15.09
N ASN A 231 -20.25 -12.59 -14.66
CA ASN A 231 -20.64 -11.64 -13.62
C ASN A 231 -21.51 -12.35 -12.57
N LEU A 232 -21.71 -11.76 -11.39
CA LEU A 232 -22.66 -12.33 -10.43
C LEU A 232 -24.07 -12.42 -11.04
N ALA A 233 -24.75 -13.52 -10.78
CA ALA A 233 -26.09 -13.78 -11.32
C ALA A 233 -27.15 -12.82 -10.75
N ASP A 234 -26.89 -12.23 -9.59
CA ASP A 234 -27.75 -11.23 -8.93
C ASP A 234 -27.46 -9.79 -9.37
N ASN A 235 -26.57 -9.58 -10.35
CA ASN A 235 -26.16 -8.27 -10.88
C ASN A 235 -25.53 -7.33 -9.84
N ARG A 236 -25.17 -7.80 -8.64
CA ARG A 236 -24.41 -6.97 -7.69
C ARG A 236 -23.03 -6.68 -8.28
N PHE A 237 -22.59 -5.43 -8.16
CA PHE A 237 -21.21 -5.06 -8.46
C PHE A 237 -20.39 -5.18 -7.19
N GLN A 238 -19.39 -6.06 -7.19
CA GLN A 238 -18.61 -6.39 -6.01
C GLN A 238 -17.17 -6.73 -6.41
N ASP A 239 -16.18 -6.11 -5.75
CA ASP A 239 -14.77 -6.33 -6.05
C ASP A 239 -14.26 -7.60 -5.35
N PHE A 240 -14.37 -8.74 -6.02
CA PHE A 240 -13.83 -10.01 -5.52
C PHE A 240 -12.32 -10.15 -5.71
N ARG A 241 -11.61 -9.10 -6.12
CA ARG A 241 -10.19 -9.15 -6.54
C ARG A 241 -9.95 -10.20 -7.63
N LEU A 242 -10.90 -10.29 -8.57
CA LEU A 242 -10.79 -11.07 -9.78
C LEU A 242 -10.66 -10.12 -10.95
N ILE A 243 -9.64 -10.32 -11.79
CA ILE A 243 -9.48 -9.53 -13.01
C ILE A 243 -10.33 -10.15 -14.11
N LEU A 244 -11.48 -9.55 -14.37
CA LEU A 244 -12.47 -10.05 -15.33
C LEU A 244 -12.42 -9.23 -16.64
N PRO A 245 -12.57 -9.89 -17.81
CA PRO A 245 -12.57 -9.21 -19.09
C PRO A 245 -13.90 -8.48 -19.34
N SER A 246 -13.82 -7.28 -19.88
CA SER A 246 -14.99 -6.51 -20.33
C SER A 246 -15.58 -7.07 -21.63
N GLU A 247 -14.75 -7.74 -22.43
CA GLU A 247 -15.11 -8.30 -23.73
C GLU A 247 -14.29 -9.54 -24.08
N ALA A 248 -14.93 -10.48 -24.80
CA ALA A 248 -14.29 -11.59 -25.48
C ALA A 248 -14.55 -11.49 -26.97
N ILE A 249 -13.51 -11.60 -27.78
CA ILE A 249 -13.53 -11.40 -29.22
C ILE A 249 -12.95 -12.64 -29.88
N ALA A 250 -13.66 -13.24 -30.83
CA ALA A 250 -13.12 -14.27 -31.70
C ALA A 250 -12.94 -13.67 -33.10
N ASP A 251 -11.71 -13.65 -33.60
CA ASP A 251 -11.43 -13.05 -34.90
C ASP A 251 -12.03 -13.89 -36.02
N ALA A 252 -12.82 -13.26 -36.89
CA ALA A 252 -13.48 -13.94 -38.00
C ALA A 252 -12.49 -14.34 -39.11
N ASN A 253 -11.38 -13.62 -39.24
CA ASN A 253 -10.43 -13.74 -40.34
C ASN A 253 -9.10 -14.38 -39.93
N GLN A 254 -8.79 -14.40 -38.63
CA GLN A 254 -7.55 -14.94 -38.09
C GLN A 254 -7.80 -16.03 -37.06
N GLU A 255 -6.85 -16.96 -36.91
CA GLU A 255 -6.92 -18.02 -35.90
C GLU A 255 -6.47 -17.52 -34.52
N ARG A 256 -7.17 -16.49 -34.03
CA ARG A 256 -6.89 -15.76 -32.80
C ARG A 256 -8.18 -15.43 -32.06
N CYS A 257 -8.06 -15.36 -30.74
CA CYS A 257 -9.10 -14.89 -29.83
C CYS A 257 -8.50 -13.86 -28.87
N TYR A 258 -9.32 -12.92 -28.39
CA TYR A 258 -8.88 -11.83 -27.53
C TYR A 258 -9.80 -11.66 -26.31
N LEU A 259 -9.21 -11.40 -25.16
CA LEU A 259 -9.89 -10.88 -23.98
C LEU A 259 -9.45 -9.42 -23.76
N VAL A 260 -10.42 -8.54 -23.56
CA VAL A 260 -10.20 -7.09 -23.36
C VAL A 260 -10.41 -6.74 -21.90
N TYR A 261 -9.50 -5.97 -21.32
CA TYR A 261 -9.52 -5.57 -19.91
C TYR A 261 -9.35 -4.04 -19.77
N HIS A 262 -10.36 -3.35 -19.23
CA HIS A 262 -10.27 -1.93 -18.86
C HIS A 262 -9.65 -1.79 -17.47
N THR A 263 -8.43 -2.30 -17.33
CA THR A 263 -7.65 -2.16 -16.10
C THR A 263 -6.17 -2.24 -16.39
N ASN A 264 -5.39 -1.44 -15.67
CA ASN A 264 -3.93 -1.50 -15.73
C ASN A 264 -3.36 -2.51 -14.73
N LEU A 265 -4.18 -3.31 -14.05
CA LEU A 265 -3.69 -4.27 -13.05
C LEU A 265 -2.72 -5.32 -13.64
N TYR A 266 -2.82 -5.65 -14.93
CA TYR A 266 -1.85 -6.57 -15.58
C TYR A 266 -0.43 -6.00 -15.72
N THR A 267 -0.23 -4.69 -15.55
CA THR A 267 1.11 -4.09 -15.55
C THR A 267 1.77 -4.13 -14.17
N ALA A 268 1.02 -4.49 -13.12
CA ALA A 268 1.55 -4.71 -11.78
C ALA A 268 2.28 -6.07 -11.67
N PRO A 269 3.25 -6.21 -10.75
CA PRO A 269 4.05 -7.43 -10.63
C PRO A 269 3.21 -8.63 -10.21
N THR A 270 3.54 -9.79 -10.77
CA THR A 270 3.07 -11.10 -10.25
C THR A 270 3.79 -11.44 -8.95
N LEU A 271 3.25 -12.37 -8.16
CA LEU A 271 3.97 -12.88 -6.98
C LEU A 271 5.31 -13.52 -7.37
N ALA A 272 5.43 -14.13 -8.55
CA ALA A 272 6.70 -14.64 -9.05
C ALA A 272 7.73 -13.50 -9.25
N SER A 273 7.35 -12.45 -9.97
CA SER A 273 8.22 -11.28 -10.20
C SER A 273 8.55 -10.56 -8.89
N TYR A 274 7.59 -10.49 -7.97
CA TYR A 274 7.79 -9.91 -6.65
C TYR A 274 8.82 -10.71 -5.84
N LEU A 275 8.68 -12.04 -5.75
CA LEU A 275 9.64 -12.90 -5.05
C LEU A 275 11.05 -12.81 -5.63
N GLU A 276 11.18 -12.68 -6.96
CA GLU A 276 12.49 -12.48 -7.60
C GLU A 276 13.19 -11.19 -7.13
N GLN A 277 12.42 -10.15 -6.81
CA GLN A 277 12.93 -8.86 -6.37
C GLN A 277 13.13 -8.78 -4.85
N THR A 278 12.23 -9.36 -4.06
CA THR A 278 12.20 -9.19 -2.60
C THR A 278 12.71 -10.41 -1.82
N GLY A 279 12.74 -11.58 -2.43
CA GLY A 279 12.98 -12.85 -1.75
C GLY A 279 11.77 -13.34 -0.94
N ALA A 280 12.03 -14.25 0.01
CA ALA A 280 11.02 -14.88 0.86
C ALA A 280 10.14 -13.89 1.63
N MET A 281 8.84 -14.20 1.67
CA MET A 281 7.86 -13.49 2.49
C MET A 281 7.87 -13.99 3.95
N THR A 282 7.57 -13.08 4.87
CA THR A 282 7.37 -13.40 6.28
C THR A 282 6.05 -14.17 6.51
N SER A 283 5.93 -14.86 7.65
CA SER A 283 4.65 -15.52 8.03
C SER A 283 3.47 -14.55 8.07
N ARG A 284 3.70 -13.28 8.40
CA ARG A 284 2.66 -12.24 8.41
C ARG A 284 2.17 -11.91 7.01
N GLU A 285 3.09 -11.75 6.07
CA GLU A 285 2.75 -11.44 4.67
C GLU A 285 2.05 -12.63 4.01
N VAL A 286 2.52 -13.85 4.24
CA VAL A 286 1.87 -15.06 3.72
C VAL A 286 0.47 -15.27 4.32
N TYR A 287 0.28 -14.97 5.61
CA TYR A 287 -1.06 -14.93 6.22
C TYR A 287 -1.99 -13.94 5.51
N GLN A 288 -1.49 -12.74 5.17
CA GLN A 288 -2.27 -11.75 4.42
C GLN A 288 -2.63 -12.26 3.02
N VAL A 289 -1.68 -12.86 2.29
CA VAL A 289 -1.95 -13.48 0.98
C VAL A 289 -3.04 -14.55 1.09
N LEU A 290 -2.87 -15.51 2.00
CA LEU A 290 -3.85 -16.58 2.24
C LEU A 290 -5.24 -16.03 2.56
N SER A 291 -5.33 -15.04 3.44
CA SER A 291 -6.60 -14.41 3.83
C SER A 291 -7.33 -13.79 2.64
N GLN A 292 -6.58 -13.10 1.77
CA GLN A 292 -7.13 -12.45 0.59
C GLN A 292 -7.55 -13.45 -0.49
N VAL A 293 -6.69 -14.42 -0.80
CA VAL A 293 -6.96 -15.43 -1.85
C VAL A 293 -8.11 -16.34 -1.45
N LEU A 294 -8.18 -16.80 -0.19
CA LEU A 294 -9.30 -17.61 0.30
C LEU A 294 -10.63 -16.87 0.22
N GLN A 295 -10.64 -15.54 0.34
CA GLN A 295 -11.86 -14.74 0.14
C GLN A 295 -12.36 -14.79 -1.30
N SER A 296 -11.42 -14.63 -2.24
CA SER A 296 -11.72 -14.64 -3.67
C SER A 296 -12.16 -16.04 -4.11
N LEU A 297 -11.54 -17.09 -3.55
CA LEU A 297 -11.96 -18.48 -3.77
C LEU A 297 -13.31 -18.79 -3.13
N ASP A 298 -13.59 -18.35 -1.89
CA ASP A 298 -14.91 -18.51 -1.25
C ASP A 298 -16.02 -17.92 -2.13
N CYS A 299 -15.75 -16.76 -2.75
CA CYS A 299 -16.65 -16.19 -3.75
C CYS A 299 -16.82 -17.09 -4.97
N LEU A 300 -15.74 -17.44 -5.67
CA LEU A 300 -15.77 -18.26 -6.88
C LEU A 300 -16.47 -19.62 -6.65
N HIS A 301 -16.21 -20.23 -5.50
CA HIS A 301 -16.69 -21.57 -5.13
C HIS A 301 -18.16 -21.60 -4.73
N ARG A 302 -18.74 -20.49 -4.22
CA ARG A 302 -20.11 -20.50 -3.67
C ARG A 302 -21.09 -19.60 -4.37
N GLN A 303 -20.64 -18.47 -4.93
CA GLN A 303 -21.56 -17.54 -5.58
C GLN A 303 -22.07 -18.10 -6.91
N LYS A 304 -23.25 -17.63 -7.32
CA LYS A 304 -23.82 -17.93 -8.63
C LYS A 304 -23.32 -16.89 -9.62
N PHE A 305 -22.69 -17.33 -10.70
CA PHE A 305 -22.21 -16.48 -11.78
C PHE A 305 -23.00 -16.73 -13.05
N ARG A 306 -23.36 -15.65 -13.75
CA ARG A 306 -23.93 -15.68 -15.08
C ARG A 306 -22.79 -15.55 -16.10
N LEU A 307 -22.63 -16.56 -16.94
CA LEU A 307 -21.72 -16.54 -18.10
C LEU A 307 -22.31 -15.65 -19.22
N ARG A 308 -21.51 -15.30 -20.23
CA ARG A 308 -21.99 -14.55 -21.41
C ARG A 308 -23.08 -15.29 -22.19
N SER A 309 -23.11 -16.61 -22.14
CA SER A 309 -24.21 -17.42 -22.69
C SER A 309 -25.56 -17.22 -22.00
N GLY A 310 -25.60 -16.53 -20.85
CA GLY A 310 -26.77 -16.44 -19.97
C GLY A 310 -26.89 -17.61 -18.99
N LEU A 311 -26.09 -18.67 -19.14
CA LEU A 311 -26.07 -19.80 -18.21
C LEU A 311 -25.59 -19.36 -16.83
N VAL A 312 -26.35 -19.72 -15.79
CA VAL A 312 -25.96 -19.51 -14.40
C VAL A 312 -25.23 -20.75 -13.89
N ARG A 313 -24.02 -20.58 -13.38
CA ARG A 313 -23.19 -21.64 -12.79
C ARG A 313 -22.78 -21.26 -11.37
N GLN A 314 -22.75 -22.24 -10.49
CA GLN A 314 -22.23 -22.13 -9.13
C GLN A 314 -20.98 -23.02 -9.02
N GLY A 315 -20.02 -22.65 -8.16
CA GLY A 315 -18.83 -23.46 -7.94
C GLY A 315 -17.88 -23.46 -9.13
N ILE A 316 -17.44 -22.27 -9.55
CA ILE A 316 -16.42 -22.13 -10.60
C ILE A 316 -15.05 -22.26 -9.92
N PRO A 317 -14.25 -23.32 -10.18
CA PRO A 317 -12.86 -23.35 -9.72
C PRO A 317 -12.05 -22.26 -10.43
N HIS A 318 -11.07 -21.68 -9.75
CA HIS A 318 -10.06 -20.86 -10.43
C HIS A 318 -9.24 -21.75 -11.38
N GLY A 319 -8.80 -22.92 -10.88
CA GLY A 319 -8.16 -23.99 -11.64
C GLY A 319 -6.74 -23.70 -12.12
N ASN A 320 -6.27 -22.46 -12.02
CA ASN A 320 -4.94 -22.04 -12.48
C ASN A 320 -4.19 -21.21 -11.43
N LEU A 321 -4.24 -21.58 -10.15
CA LEU A 321 -3.54 -20.82 -9.10
C LEU A 321 -2.05 -21.14 -9.10
N ASN A 322 -1.20 -20.13 -9.28
CA ASN A 322 0.25 -20.22 -9.21
C ASN A 322 0.86 -18.81 -9.01
N LEU A 323 2.18 -18.72 -8.85
CA LEU A 323 2.86 -17.45 -8.60
C LEU A 323 2.70 -16.40 -9.73
N GLU A 324 2.35 -16.81 -10.95
CA GLU A 324 2.14 -15.91 -12.09
C GLU A 324 0.69 -15.41 -12.20
N THR A 325 -0.28 -16.14 -11.67
CA THR A 325 -1.71 -15.79 -11.75
C THR A 325 -2.23 -14.99 -10.56
N LEU A 326 -1.33 -14.65 -9.63
CA LEU A 326 -1.59 -13.75 -8.51
C LEU A 326 -0.78 -12.47 -8.69
N ILE A 327 -1.48 -11.34 -8.81
CA ILE A 327 -0.89 -10.01 -8.96
C ILE A 327 -0.88 -9.31 -7.61
N ILE A 328 0.26 -8.73 -7.23
CA ILE A 328 0.43 -7.96 -6.00
C ILE A 328 0.46 -6.46 -6.28
N VAL A 329 -0.41 -5.72 -5.60
CA VAL A 329 -0.52 -4.26 -5.75
C VAL A 329 -0.26 -3.60 -4.39
N PRO A 330 0.79 -2.78 -4.24
CA PRO A 330 1.05 -2.09 -2.99
C PRO A 330 -0.05 -1.06 -2.69
N ASN A 331 -0.34 -0.87 -1.41
CA ASN A 331 -1.29 0.13 -0.90
C ASN A 331 -0.68 0.77 0.37
N LEU A 332 -1.23 1.89 0.81
CA LEU A 332 -0.86 2.59 2.06
C LEU A 332 -0.91 1.69 3.31
N GLN A 333 -1.60 0.54 3.24
CA GLN A 333 -1.80 -0.40 4.34
C GLN A 333 -1.04 -1.73 4.19
N GLY A 334 -0.19 -1.89 3.16
CA GLY A 334 0.46 -3.14 2.80
C GLY A 334 0.30 -3.45 1.31
N PHE A 335 -0.44 -4.50 0.97
CA PHE A 335 -0.70 -4.88 -0.42
C PHE A 335 -2.05 -5.59 -0.61
N PHE A 336 -2.57 -5.55 -1.84
CA PHE A 336 -3.69 -6.35 -2.31
C PHE A 336 -3.23 -7.46 -3.25
N ILE A 337 -3.95 -8.58 -3.23
CA ILE A 337 -3.73 -9.70 -4.15
C ILE A 337 -4.93 -9.85 -5.07
N TYR A 338 -4.69 -9.80 -6.38
CA TYR A 338 -5.67 -10.02 -7.43
C TYR A 338 -5.42 -11.34 -8.14
N LEU A 339 -6.48 -12.09 -8.40
CA LEU A 339 -6.45 -13.34 -9.15
C LEU A 339 -6.80 -13.09 -10.62
N CYS A 340 -6.07 -13.71 -11.54
CA CYS A 340 -6.28 -13.59 -12.97
C CYS A 340 -6.11 -14.94 -13.70
N ASP A 341 -6.46 -14.95 -14.98
CA ASP A 341 -6.22 -16.09 -15.88
C ASP A 341 -6.81 -17.44 -15.38
N PRO A 342 -8.10 -17.51 -15.01
CA PRO A 342 -8.72 -18.76 -14.59
C PRO A 342 -8.64 -19.81 -15.70
N ALA A 343 -8.48 -21.07 -15.29
CA ALA A 343 -8.39 -22.23 -16.18
C ALA A 343 -9.59 -22.35 -17.13
N LEU A 344 -10.76 -21.84 -16.72
CA LEU A 344 -11.96 -21.75 -17.56
C LEU A 344 -11.69 -21.14 -18.94
N TRP A 345 -10.75 -20.18 -19.05
CA TRP A 345 -10.38 -19.54 -20.31
C TRP A 345 -9.09 -20.12 -20.88
N GLU A 346 -8.07 -20.34 -20.05
CA GLU A 346 -6.77 -20.82 -20.49
C GLU A 346 -6.83 -22.23 -21.10
N ASP A 347 -7.57 -23.16 -20.48
CA ASP A 347 -7.53 -24.56 -20.89
C ASP A 347 -8.08 -24.78 -22.33
N LEU A 348 -8.87 -23.84 -22.87
CA LEU A 348 -9.38 -23.89 -24.26
C LEU A 348 -8.29 -23.83 -25.32
N PHE A 349 -7.17 -23.17 -25.04
CA PHE A 349 -6.12 -22.89 -26.02
C PHE A 349 -4.87 -23.73 -25.79
N TYR A 350 -4.95 -24.73 -24.90
CA TYR A 350 -3.86 -25.66 -24.65
C TYR A 350 -3.67 -26.57 -25.87
N PRO A 351 -2.42 -26.73 -26.39
CA PRO A 351 -2.18 -27.47 -27.64
C PRO A 351 -2.49 -28.97 -27.55
N GLU A 352 -2.48 -29.55 -26.35
CA GLU A 352 -2.77 -30.96 -26.11
C GLU A 352 -3.85 -31.10 -25.01
N PRO A 353 -5.15 -31.10 -25.39
CA PRO A 353 -6.26 -31.06 -24.42
C PRO A 353 -6.27 -32.22 -23.42
N ASN A 354 -5.80 -33.40 -23.85
CA ASN A 354 -5.75 -34.60 -23.02
C ASN A 354 -4.72 -34.52 -21.87
N GLN A 355 -3.86 -33.50 -21.84
CA GLN A 355 -2.89 -33.27 -20.77
C GLN A 355 -3.36 -32.22 -19.75
N VAL A 356 -4.55 -31.65 -19.93
CA VAL A 356 -5.10 -30.68 -18.98
C VAL A 356 -5.59 -31.45 -17.75
N PRO A 357 -5.01 -31.21 -16.55
CA PRO A 357 -5.46 -31.88 -15.34
C PRO A 357 -6.89 -31.46 -14.99
N ALA A 358 -7.67 -32.38 -14.43
CA ALA A 358 -9.02 -32.08 -13.97
C ALA A 358 -9.00 -30.96 -12.91
N ARG A 359 -9.69 -29.84 -13.18
CA ARG A 359 -9.76 -28.69 -12.28
C ARG A 359 -10.88 -28.89 -11.27
N SER A 360 -10.61 -28.70 -9.97
CA SER A 360 -11.61 -28.85 -8.90
C SER A 360 -11.44 -27.80 -7.80
N LEU A 361 -12.50 -27.55 -7.03
CA LEU A 361 -12.45 -26.63 -5.88
C LEU A 361 -11.42 -27.07 -4.84
N LYS A 362 -11.26 -28.39 -4.67
CA LYS A 362 -10.29 -29.00 -3.76
C LYS A 362 -8.86 -28.79 -4.26
N GLN A 363 -8.64 -28.85 -5.58
CA GLN A 363 -7.33 -28.56 -6.18
C GLN A 363 -6.91 -27.10 -5.97
N ASP A 364 -7.85 -26.13 -6.03
CA ASP A 364 -7.53 -24.72 -5.74
C ASP A 364 -6.94 -24.54 -4.33
N LEU A 365 -7.42 -25.29 -3.34
CA LEU A 365 -6.90 -25.24 -1.97
C LEU A 365 -5.51 -25.84 -1.86
N LYS A 366 -5.25 -26.96 -2.55
CA LYS A 366 -3.92 -27.57 -2.64
C LYS A 366 -2.91 -26.65 -3.30
N ASP A 367 -3.29 -26.05 -4.43
CA ASP A 367 -2.45 -25.11 -5.17
C ASP A 367 -2.15 -23.87 -4.33
N LEU A 368 -3.12 -23.39 -3.55
CA LEU A 368 -2.91 -22.30 -2.60
C LEU A 368 -1.95 -22.69 -1.46
N GLY A 369 -2.05 -23.91 -0.95
CA GLY A 369 -1.10 -24.44 0.04
C GLY A 369 0.33 -24.48 -0.49
N ASN A 370 0.52 -25.03 -1.70
CA ASN A 370 1.82 -25.05 -2.38
C ASN A 370 2.37 -23.63 -2.62
N LEU A 371 1.51 -22.71 -3.05
CA LEU A 371 1.87 -21.32 -3.26
C LEU A 371 2.33 -20.64 -1.97
N ALA A 372 1.60 -20.85 -0.87
CA ALA A 372 1.98 -20.30 0.44
C ALA A 372 3.33 -20.84 0.93
N PHE A 373 3.61 -22.11 0.67
CA PHE A 373 4.92 -22.70 0.93
C PHE A 373 6.02 -22.03 0.08
N TYR A 374 5.84 -21.87 -1.23
CA TYR A 374 6.82 -21.19 -2.09
C TYR A 374 7.05 -19.73 -1.69
N LEU A 375 6.01 -19.01 -1.25
CA LEU A 375 6.14 -17.65 -0.73
C LEU A 375 7.03 -17.59 0.52
N LEU A 376 6.88 -18.56 1.44
CA LEU A 376 7.74 -18.66 2.64
C LEU A 376 9.16 -19.09 2.28
N ALA A 377 9.33 -20.02 1.34
CA ALA A 377 10.64 -20.48 0.90
C ALA A 377 11.39 -19.41 0.08
N GLY A 378 10.66 -18.50 -0.58
CA GLY A 378 11.19 -17.42 -1.42
C GLY A 378 11.53 -17.83 -2.85
N ASP A 379 11.31 -19.08 -3.21
CA ASP A 379 11.45 -19.59 -4.58
C ASP A 379 10.54 -20.82 -4.75
N SER A 380 10.28 -21.23 -6.00
CA SER A 380 9.59 -22.49 -6.29
C SER A 380 10.54 -23.63 -6.67
N ILE A 381 11.81 -23.30 -6.96
CA ILE A 381 12.83 -24.25 -7.45
C ILE A 381 14.09 -24.12 -6.60
N ASP A 382 14.72 -25.25 -6.29
CA ASP A 382 16.08 -25.26 -5.74
C ASP A 382 17.08 -24.82 -6.82
N ARG A 383 17.71 -23.64 -6.64
CA ARG A 383 18.67 -23.08 -7.61
C ARG A 383 19.93 -23.92 -7.81
N THR A 384 20.24 -24.83 -6.88
CA THR A 384 21.42 -25.70 -6.99
C THR A 384 21.13 -26.98 -7.77
N MET A 385 19.92 -27.54 -7.65
CA MET A 385 19.55 -28.81 -8.27
C MET A 385 18.58 -28.67 -9.45
N GLY A 386 17.85 -27.58 -9.55
CA GLY A 386 16.88 -27.31 -10.62
C GLY A 386 15.53 -28.02 -10.47
N TYR A 387 15.25 -28.63 -9.31
CA TYR A 387 13.98 -29.32 -9.03
C TYR A 387 13.02 -28.45 -8.18
N PRO A 388 11.69 -28.64 -8.29
CA PRO A 388 10.73 -27.97 -7.43
C PRO A 388 11.01 -28.25 -5.95
N LEU A 389 10.81 -27.24 -5.10
CA LEU A 389 10.95 -27.42 -3.65
C LEU A 389 9.86 -28.34 -3.12
N ASP A 390 10.26 -29.33 -2.32
CA ASP A 390 9.35 -30.29 -1.71
C ASP A 390 8.91 -29.81 -0.31
N PRO A 391 7.61 -29.57 -0.07
CA PRO A 391 7.09 -29.16 1.23
C PRO A 391 7.21 -30.24 2.32
N MET A 392 7.46 -31.51 1.96
CA MET A 392 7.68 -32.60 2.93
C MET A 392 9.07 -32.56 3.58
N LEU A 393 10.02 -31.84 3.00
CA LEU A 393 11.37 -31.70 3.53
C LEU A 393 11.45 -30.49 4.45
N ASP A 394 11.64 -30.73 5.76
CA ASP A 394 11.74 -29.66 6.76
C ASP A 394 12.84 -28.63 6.45
N ALA A 395 13.93 -29.06 5.78
CA ALA A 395 15.02 -28.17 5.35
C ALA A 395 14.60 -27.10 4.33
N ASN A 396 13.48 -27.30 3.62
CA ASN A 396 12.94 -26.33 2.66
C ASN A 396 12.06 -25.26 3.32
N TRP A 397 11.73 -25.42 4.62
CA TRP A 397 10.98 -24.42 5.38
C TRP A 397 11.94 -23.47 6.12
N PRO A 398 11.67 -22.15 6.11
CA PRO A 398 12.43 -21.23 6.96
C PRO A 398 12.26 -21.55 8.46
N GLU A 399 13.34 -21.41 9.23
CA GLU A 399 13.31 -21.63 10.69
C GLU A 399 12.35 -20.66 11.42
N SER A 400 12.09 -19.49 10.82
CA SER A 400 11.23 -18.43 11.38
C SER A 400 9.73 -18.62 11.13
N VAL A 401 9.31 -19.73 10.51
CA VAL A 401 7.88 -19.95 10.19
C VAL A 401 7.07 -20.22 11.45
N ASN A 402 5.94 -19.51 11.59
CA ASN A 402 4.98 -19.74 12.66
C ASN A 402 4.42 -21.19 12.60
N PRO A 403 4.48 -21.98 13.69
CA PRO A 403 4.03 -23.37 13.69
C PRO A 403 2.54 -23.59 13.36
N GLU A 404 1.65 -22.71 13.86
CA GLU A 404 0.21 -22.80 13.56
C GLU A 404 -0.05 -22.54 12.07
N LEU A 405 0.66 -21.57 11.48
CA LEU A 405 0.58 -21.29 10.04
C LEU A 405 1.14 -22.44 9.20
N LYS A 406 2.27 -23.05 9.60
CA LYS A 406 2.83 -24.22 8.91
C LYS A 406 1.84 -25.39 8.90
N ASN A 407 1.20 -25.68 10.03
CA ASN A 407 0.16 -26.72 10.12
C ASN A 407 -1.06 -26.39 9.24
N PHE A 408 -1.49 -25.12 9.22
CA PHE A 408 -2.56 -24.68 8.34
C PHE A 408 -2.23 -24.91 6.86
N ILE A 409 -1.00 -24.59 6.44
CA ILE A 409 -0.54 -24.80 5.06
C ILE A 409 -0.49 -26.30 4.72
N PHE A 410 -0.03 -27.16 5.63
CA PHE A 410 -0.12 -28.62 5.42
C PHE A 410 -1.54 -29.13 5.27
N ASN A 411 -2.49 -28.59 6.05
CA ASN A 411 -3.91 -28.98 5.93
C ASN A 411 -4.52 -28.55 4.60
N LEU A 412 -4.12 -27.39 4.03
CA LEU A 412 -4.48 -26.99 2.66
C LEU A 412 -3.96 -27.98 1.61
N MET A 413 -2.76 -28.53 1.81
CA MET A 413 -2.13 -29.49 0.89
C MET A 413 -2.58 -30.94 1.09
N GLU A 414 -3.43 -31.23 2.09
CA GLU A 414 -3.78 -32.60 2.54
C GLU A 414 -2.56 -33.44 3.00
N LEU A 415 -1.57 -32.76 3.58
CA LEU A 415 -0.35 -33.38 4.11
C LEU A 415 -0.33 -33.45 5.65
N GLY A 416 -1.43 -33.07 6.31
CA GLY A 416 -1.51 -33.04 7.78
C GLY A 416 -1.33 -34.41 8.45
N ASP A 417 -1.77 -35.49 7.79
CA ASP A 417 -1.73 -36.86 8.32
C ASP A 417 -0.38 -37.58 8.09
N SER A 418 0.52 -37.01 7.28
CA SER A 418 1.82 -37.62 6.92
C SER A 418 3.01 -37.13 7.77
N LEU A 419 2.74 -36.31 8.80
CA LEU A 419 3.76 -35.89 9.77
C LEU A 419 4.27 -37.10 10.58
N PRO A 420 5.59 -37.29 10.75
CA PRO A 420 6.15 -38.45 11.43
C PRO A 420 5.63 -38.64 12.87
N TYR A 421 5.42 -39.91 13.22
CA TYR A 421 4.61 -40.49 14.30
C TYR A 421 5.02 -40.16 15.76
N GLY A 422 5.69 -39.03 16.03
CA GLY A 422 6.15 -38.63 17.37
C GLY A 422 5.66 -37.26 17.87
N LYS A 423 5.09 -36.41 16.99
CA LYS A 423 4.56 -35.08 17.35
C LYS A 423 3.02 -34.97 17.29
N ALA A 424 2.34 -35.99 16.76
CA ALA A 424 0.89 -35.99 16.57
C ALA A 424 0.08 -36.18 17.87
N GLU A 425 0.71 -36.63 18.96
CA GLU A 425 -0.01 -37.06 20.17
C GLU A 425 -0.39 -35.90 21.11
N ARG A 426 0.23 -34.71 20.98
CA ARG A 426 -0.11 -33.53 21.82
C ARG A 426 -1.11 -32.56 21.18
N LEU A 427 -1.60 -32.83 19.98
CA LEU A 427 -2.48 -31.93 19.21
C LEU A 427 -3.82 -32.56 18.83
N ARG A 428 -4.12 -33.77 19.34
CA ARG A 428 -5.35 -34.51 18.99
C ARG A 428 -6.65 -33.89 19.54
N ASP A 429 -6.56 -33.02 20.53
CA ASP A 429 -7.74 -32.50 21.25
C ASP A 429 -8.26 -31.13 20.78
N SER A 430 -7.70 -30.52 19.71
CA SER A 430 -8.22 -29.24 19.21
C SER A 430 -8.21 -29.13 17.69
N PHE A 431 -9.33 -29.42 17.03
CA PHE A 431 -9.70 -28.96 15.67
C PHE A 431 -8.69 -29.19 14.50
N ALA A 432 -7.55 -29.82 14.73
CA ALA A 432 -6.36 -29.75 13.86
C ALA A 432 -6.25 -30.89 12.82
N SER A 433 -7.25 -31.77 12.72
CA SER A 433 -7.26 -32.92 11.79
C SER A 433 -8.41 -32.85 10.77
N ARG A 434 -8.71 -31.66 10.23
CA ARG A 434 -9.76 -31.52 9.21
C ARG A 434 -9.16 -31.06 7.90
N GLN A 435 -9.26 -31.92 6.89
CA GLN A 435 -9.15 -31.53 5.49
C GLN A 435 -10.17 -30.42 5.22
N PHE A 436 -9.81 -29.44 4.39
CA PHE A 436 -10.73 -28.37 4.03
C PHE A 436 -11.53 -28.77 2.78
N ASP A 437 -12.82 -29.05 2.94
CA ASP A 437 -13.71 -29.33 1.79
C ASP A 437 -14.14 -28.06 1.04
N SER A 438 -13.86 -26.87 1.58
CA SER A 438 -14.19 -25.58 0.93
C SER A 438 -13.28 -24.43 1.37
N ALA A 439 -13.19 -23.40 0.52
CA ALA A 439 -12.47 -22.17 0.82
C ALA A 439 -13.04 -21.41 2.02
N GLU A 440 -14.36 -21.52 2.28
CA GLU A 440 -14.99 -20.97 3.49
C GLU A 440 -14.41 -21.60 4.76
N MET A 441 -14.34 -22.93 4.80
CA MET A 441 -13.82 -23.64 5.98
C MET A 441 -12.35 -23.32 6.21
N ALA A 442 -11.54 -23.31 5.14
CA ALA A 442 -10.15 -22.88 5.21
C ALA A 442 -10.01 -21.44 5.73
N ARG A 443 -10.84 -20.51 5.26
CA ARG A 443 -10.84 -19.10 5.72
C ARG A 443 -11.21 -18.98 7.19
N LEU A 444 -12.26 -19.67 7.64
CA LEU A 444 -12.70 -19.66 9.04
C LEU A 444 -11.64 -20.27 9.97
N ALA A 445 -10.91 -21.29 9.51
CA ALA A 445 -9.79 -21.85 10.24
C ALA A 445 -8.59 -20.89 10.30
N LEU A 446 -8.25 -20.22 9.19
CA LEU A 446 -7.18 -19.22 9.15
C LEU A 446 -7.43 -18.08 10.15
N LEU A 447 -8.68 -17.60 10.27
CA LEU A 447 -9.05 -16.52 11.20
C LEU A 447 -8.88 -16.88 12.68
N LYS A 448 -8.79 -18.18 13.02
CA LYS A 448 -8.57 -18.66 14.39
C LYS A 448 -7.09 -18.73 14.78
N ILE A 449 -6.17 -18.61 13.81
CA ILE A 449 -4.74 -18.66 14.06
C ILE A 449 -4.32 -17.43 14.86
N SER A 450 -3.78 -17.66 16.06
CA SER A 450 -3.33 -16.59 16.94
C SER A 450 -1.94 -16.14 16.50
N VAL A 451 -1.88 -15.21 15.54
CA VAL A 451 -0.59 -14.60 15.22
C VAL A 451 -0.20 -13.68 16.37
N ASN A 452 0.53 -14.21 17.36
CA ASN A 452 1.29 -13.46 18.35
C ASN A 452 2.38 -12.66 17.61
N LEU A 453 1.97 -11.56 16.98
CA LEU A 453 2.81 -10.61 16.26
C LEU A 453 3.48 -9.68 17.28
N VAL A 454 4.41 -10.20 18.07
CA VAL A 454 5.43 -9.39 18.72
C VAL A 454 6.77 -9.91 18.24
N GLU A 455 7.20 -9.42 17.08
CA GLU A 455 8.61 -9.50 16.74
C GLU A 455 9.33 -8.53 17.69
N LYS A 456 10.04 -9.07 18.69
CA LYS A 456 10.91 -8.29 19.56
C LYS A 456 11.96 -7.62 18.68
N VAL A 457 11.78 -6.33 18.40
CA VAL A 457 12.88 -5.49 17.93
C VAL A 457 13.76 -5.21 19.13
N GLU A 458 14.73 -6.10 19.36
CA GLU A 458 15.81 -5.86 20.32
C GLU A 458 16.74 -4.81 19.71
N PHE A 459 16.58 -3.56 20.14
CA PHE A 459 17.57 -2.52 19.89
C PHE A 459 18.81 -2.87 20.69
N THR A 460 19.85 -3.38 20.01
CA THR A 460 21.19 -3.46 20.60
C THR A 460 21.86 -2.10 20.43
N GLU A 461 22.10 -1.41 21.55
CA GLU A 461 22.98 -0.24 21.59
C GLU A 461 24.36 -0.62 21.04
N VAL A 462 24.80 0.10 20.01
CA VAL A 462 26.15 -0.05 19.46
C VAL A 462 27.10 0.81 20.29
N GLU A 463 27.81 0.17 21.22
CA GLU A 463 29.01 0.76 21.84
C GLU A 463 30.08 1.01 20.75
N LYS A 464 30.59 2.25 20.70
CA LYS A 464 31.67 2.64 19.78
C LYS A 464 33.01 2.08 20.28
N PRO A 465 33.80 1.39 19.46
CA PRO A 465 35.19 1.09 19.81
C PRO A 465 36.08 2.32 19.59
N VAL A 466 36.98 2.53 20.54
CA VAL A 466 38.05 3.53 20.51
C VAL A 466 39.15 3.05 19.56
N GLU A 467 39.47 3.83 18.52
CA GLU A 467 40.59 3.54 17.61
C GLU A 467 41.86 4.35 17.96
N GLU A 468 42.98 3.65 18.09
CA GLU A 468 44.33 4.20 18.20
C GLU A 468 44.83 4.76 16.85
N LYS A 469 45.41 5.97 16.90
CA LYS A 469 45.89 6.70 15.72
C LYS A 469 47.24 6.18 15.22
N LYS A 470 47.32 5.75 13.96
CA LYS A 470 48.56 5.78 13.16
C LYS A 470 48.52 6.91 12.12
N LYS A 471 49.54 7.77 12.16
CA LYS A 471 49.76 8.90 11.24
C LYS A 471 49.81 8.40 9.78
N ARG A 472 48.82 8.80 8.98
CA ARG A 472 48.74 8.56 7.54
C ARG A 472 48.65 9.90 6.81
N ASN A 473 49.37 10.01 5.70
CA ASN A 473 49.75 11.26 5.04
C ASN A 473 48.53 12.05 4.47
N TRP A 474 48.12 13.11 5.15
CA TRP A 474 46.85 13.85 4.91
C TRP A 474 46.79 14.63 3.58
N ARG A 475 47.94 14.96 2.96
CA ARG A 475 47.98 15.79 1.75
C ARG A 475 47.41 15.09 0.50
N GLN A 476 47.56 13.77 0.38
CA GLN A 476 46.97 13.04 -0.75
C GLN A 476 45.46 12.88 -0.59
N ILE A 477 44.95 12.75 0.64
CA ILE A 477 43.51 12.62 0.91
C ILE A 477 42.79 13.93 0.57
N LEU A 478 43.41 15.09 0.86
CA LEU A 478 42.81 16.39 0.59
C LEU A 478 42.62 16.66 -0.92
N LEU A 479 43.57 16.23 -1.76
CA LEU A 479 43.47 16.36 -3.22
C LEU A 479 42.35 15.48 -3.81
N TRP A 480 42.15 14.27 -3.26
CA TRP A 480 41.05 13.40 -3.66
C TRP A 480 39.68 13.98 -3.26
N ILE A 481 39.57 14.59 -2.08
CA ILE A 481 38.31 15.19 -1.60
C ILE A 481 37.90 16.36 -2.50
N VAL A 482 38.84 17.24 -2.88
CA VAL A 482 38.53 18.40 -3.74
C VAL A 482 38.10 17.96 -5.14
N GLY A 483 38.76 16.95 -5.72
CA GLY A 483 38.38 16.42 -7.04
C GLY A 483 37.00 15.75 -7.06
N ILE A 484 36.64 15.03 -5.99
CA ILE A 484 35.32 14.40 -5.87
C ILE A 484 34.22 15.45 -5.68
N SER A 485 34.48 16.48 -4.87
CA SER A 485 33.52 17.58 -4.65
C SER A 485 33.23 18.38 -5.92
N SER A 486 34.20 18.59 -6.81
CA SER A 486 33.95 19.28 -8.08
C SER A 486 33.09 18.47 -9.05
N VAL A 487 33.28 17.14 -9.10
CA VAL A 487 32.46 16.26 -9.97
C VAL A 487 31.02 16.16 -9.47
N LEU A 488 30.82 16.08 -8.15
CA LEU A 488 29.48 16.06 -7.56
C LEU A 488 28.73 17.38 -7.79
N LEU A 489 29.42 18.52 -7.75
CA LEU A 489 28.81 19.82 -7.98
C LEU A 489 28.39 20.03 -9.44
N VAL A 490 29.20 19.55 -10.39
CA VAL A 490 28.83 19.56 -11.82
C VAL A 490 27.68 18.59 -12.10
N GLY A 491 27.69 17.39 -11.51
CA GLY A 491 26.58 16.44 -11.62
C GLY A 491 25.27 16.98 -11.04
N TYR A 492 25.34 17.69 -9.91
CA TYR A 492 24.18 18.36 -9.30
C TYR A 492 23.62 19.49 -10.18
N LEU A 493 24.48 20.31 -10.78
CA LEU A 493 24.05 21.37 -11.69
C LEU A 493 23.41 20.82 -12.96
N ILE A 494 23.97 19.75 -13.55
CA ILE A 494 23.38 19.07 -14.71
C ILE A 494 22.01 18.47 -14.35
N TRP A 495 21.90 17.81 -13.20
CA TRP A 495 20.63 17.29 -12.69
C TRP A 495 19.61 18.41 -12.43
N PHE A 496 20.02 19.51 -11.82
CA PHE A 496 19.16 20.66 -11.52
C PHE A 496 18.60 21.32 -12.79
N PHE A 497 19.38 21.38 -13.88
CA PHE A 497 18.92 21.91 -15.16
C PHE A 497 18.09 20.91 -15.99
N LEU A 498 18.32 19.60 -15.87
CA LEU A 498 17.56 18.59 -16.61
C LEU A 498 16.25 18.15 -15.94
N VAL A 499 16.14 18.27 -14.61
CA VAL A 499 14.97 17.79 -13.84
C VAL A 499 13.94 18.88 -13.55
N ARG A 500 14.23 20.14 -13.91
CA ARG A 500 13.33 21.28 -13.63
C ARG A 500 11.98 21.22 -14.35
N ASP A 501 11.77 20.31 -15.32
CA ASP A 501 10.52 20.27 -16.10
C ASP A 501 9.70 18.97 -16.05
N ARG A 502 10.06 17.95 -15.25
CA ARG A 502 9.24 16.72 -15.19
C ARG A 502 9.18 16.06 -13.81
N SER A 503 8.26 16.55 -12.99
CA SER A 503 7.60 15.71 -11.97
C SER A 503 6.22 16.26 -11.60
N GLN A 504 5.24 16.05 -12.47
CA GLN A 504 3.88 15.80 -12.00
C GLN A 504 3.62 14.31 -12.07
N ILE A 505 3.86 13.60 -10.97
CA ILE A 505 3.23 12.30 -10.74
C ILE A 505 1.77 12.63 -10.41
N LYS A 506 0.90 12.54 -11.41
CA LYS A 506 -0.55 12.65 -11.22
C LYS A 506 -1.04 11.35 -10.58
N ASP A 507 -1.34 11.43 -9.29
CA ASP A 507 -2.19 10.48 -8.60
C ASP A 507 -3.55 10.39 -9.31
N SER A 508 -4.06 9.16 -9.39
CA SER A 508 -5.40 8.68 -9.78
C SER A 508 -6.41 9.74 -10.30
N SER A 509 -6.92 9.49 -11.51
CA SER A 509 -7.91 10.31 -12.22
C SER A 509 -8.97 10.90 -11.28
N VAL A 510 -8.89 12.21 -11.09
CA VAL A 510 -9.80 12.93 -10.21
C VAL A 510 -11.21 12.91 -10.81
N VAL A 511 -12.05 12.03 -10.28
CA VAL A 511 -13.49 12.00 -10.63
C VAL A 511 -14.11 13.31 -10.14
N CYS A 512 -14.67 14.08 -11.09
CA CYS A 512 -15.20 15.41 -10.81
C CYS A 512 -16.48 15.36 -9.95
N CYS A 513 -17.40 14.44 -10.25
CA CYS A 513 -18.80 14.52 -9.81
C CYS A 513 -19.34 13.19 -9.25
N VAL A 514 -20.38 13.29 -8.41
CA VAL A 514 -21.05 12.14 -7.76
C VAL A 514 -21.70 11.20 -8.79
N ASP A 515 -22.29 11.75 -9.85
CA ASP A 515 -22.96 10.99 -10.92
C ASP A 515 -22.03 10.08 -11.73
N ARG A 516 -20.71 10.32 -11.67
CA ARG A 516 -19.69 9.48 -12.32
C ARG A 516 -19.22 8.31 -11.47
N VAL A 517 -19.67 8.22 -10.21
CA VAL A 517 -19.34 7.08 -9.35
C VAL A 517 -20.24 5.91 -9.75
N SER A 518 -19.71 5.02 -10.59
CA SER A 518 -20.43 3.85 -11.06
C SER A 518 -20.49 2.73 -10.01
N GLY A 519 -21.59 1.97 -10.03
CA GLY A 519 -21.74 0.77 -9.21
C GLY A 519 -22.05 1.03 -7.73
N PHE A 520 -22.65 2.18 -7.38
CA PHE A 520 -23.23 2.39 -6.05
C PHE A 520 -24.51 1.51 -5.92
N PRO A 521 -24.60 0.61 -4.92
CA PRO A 521 -25.78 -0.26 -4.75
C PRO A 521 -27.07 0.54 -4.50
N THR A 522 -28.18 0.17 -5.13
CA THR A 522 -29.51 0.74 -4.81
C THR A 522 -30.12 0.01 -3.62
N GLY A 523 -30.90 0.72 -2.81
CA GLY A 523 -31.53 0.21 -1.60
C GLY A 523 -31.41 1.13 -0.39
N ILE A 524 -31.71 0.57 0.77
CA ILE A 524 -31.68 1.24 2.06
C ILE A 524 -30.45 0.77 2.85
N PHE A 525 -29.60 1.70 3.25
CA PHE A 525 -28.34 1.39 3.93
C PHE A 525 -28.17 2.20 5.21
N SER A 526 -28.03 1.50 6.34
CA SER A 526 -27.72 2.13 7.62
C SER A 526 -26.22 2.42 7.76
N TYR A 527 -25.90 3.55 8.40
CA TYR A 527 -24.54 3.88 8.80
C TYR A 527 -24.54 4.62 10.13
N THR A 528 -23.43 4.54 10.85
CA THR A 528 -23.31 5.04 12.23
C THR A 528 -22.24 6.12 12.34
N ALA A 529 -22.36 6.97 13.35
CA ALA A 529 -21.29 7.84 13.82
C ALA A 529 -21.56 8.18 15.28
N LYS A 530 -20.60 8.77 15.98
CA LYS A 530 -20.83 9.20 17.36
C LYS A 530 -21.80 10.40 17.37
N GLN A 531 -22.73 10.43 18.31
CA GLN A 531 -23.62 11.56 18.53
C GLN A 531 -22.81 12.77 19.01
N ASN A 532 -23.21 13.98 18.57
CA ASN A 532 -22.55 15.24 18.92
C ASN A 532 -21.08 15.37 18.49
N ASP A 533 -20.57 14.47 17.64
CA ASP A 533 -19.23 14.58 17.07
C ASP A 533 -19.17 15.55 15.87
N THR A 534 -18.00 15.68 15.25
CA THR A 534 -17.81 16.51 14.04
C THR A 534 -18.76 16.10 12.91
N TRP A 535 -18.88 14.80 12.61
CA TRP A 535 -19.74 14.31 11.53
C TRP A 535 -21.22 14.55 11.81
N HIS A 536 -21.70 14.24 13.02
CA HIS A 536 -23.09 14.46 13.42
C HIS A 536 -23.54 15.90 13.16
N ARG A 537 -22.70 16.87 13.54
CA ARG A 537 -22.96 18.29 13.32
C ARG A 537 -22.85 18.71 11.87
N VAL A 538 -21.82 18.26 11.16
CA VAL A 538 -21.64 18.58 9.74
C VAL A 538 -22.81 18.04 8.90
N LEU A 539 -23.32 16.86 9.25
CA LEU A 539 -24.41 16.20 8.58
C LEU A 539 -25.76 16.92 8.79
N LEU A 540 -26.09 17.20 10.06
CA LEU A 540 -27.41 17.70 10.49
C LEU A 540 -27.47 19.22 10.68
N GLY A 541 -26.32 19.90 10.65
CA GLY A 541 -26.23 21.34 10.84
C GLY A 541 -26.93 22.09 9.71
N GLU A 542 -27.97 22.84 10.06
CA GLU A 542 -28.65 23.73 9.12
C GLU A 542 -27.79 24.93 8.77
N ASN A 543 -27.95 25.46 7.56
CA ASN A 543 -27.32 26.70 7.09
C ASN A 543 -25.80 26.64 6.90
N LEU A 544 -25.15 25.48 7.09
CA LEU A 544 -23.71 25.30 6.87
C LEU A 544 -23.33 25.38 5.38
N ILE A 545 -24.22 24.96 4.49
CA ILE A 545 -24.01 24.95 3.03
C ILE A 545 -24.80 26.09 2.39
N ARG A 546 -26.11 26.09 2.62
CA ARG A 546 -27.07 27.10 2.17
C ARG A 546 -28.17 27.23 3.20
N GLN A 547 -28.72 28.43 3.31
CA GLN A 547 -29.83 28.73 4.21
C GLN A 547 -30.98 27.72 4.04
N GLY A 548 -31.42 27.13 5.15
CA GLY A 548 -32.52 26.15 5.23
C GLY A 548 -32.21 24.75 4.69
N THR A 549 -30.93 24.40 4.51
CA THR A 549 -30.54 23.05 4.02
C THR A 549 -29.48 22.42 4.91
N THR A 550 -29.50 21.08 4.97
CA THR A 550 -28.48 20.26 5.66
C THR A 550 -27.59 19.53 4.65
N LEU A 551 -26.43 19.06 5.09
CA LEU A 551 -25.58 18.19 4.24
C LEU A 551 -26.29 16.88 3.90
N GLN A 552 -27.10 16.34 4.82
CA GLN A 552 -27.88 15.12 4.59
C GLN A 552 -28.82 15.25 3.38
N GLU A 553 -29.54 16.37 3.26
CA GLU A 553 -30.42 16.64 2.14
C GLU A 553 -29.66 16.84 0.83
N GLU A 554 -28.57 17.60 0.87
CA GLU A 554 -27.74 17.87 -0.30
C GLU A 554 -27.02 16.61 -0.81
N LEU A 555 -26.67 15.71 0.09
CA LEU A 555 -26.13 14.38 -0.22
C LEU A 555 -27.21 13.50 -0.86
N ALA A 556 -28.42 13.45 -0.28
CA ALA A 556 -29.53 12.66 -0.81
C ALA A 556 -29.92 13.07 -2.24
N LYS A 557 -29.93 14.38 -2.53
CA LYS A 557 -30.19 14.92 -3.88
C LYS A 557 -29.12 14.51 -4.90
N ARG A 558 -27.85 14.46 -4.48
CA ARG A 558 -26.71 14.10 -5.36
C ARG A 558 -26.60 12.60 -5.61
N LEU A 559 -26.95 11.79 -4.61
CA LEU A 559 -27.02 10.34 -4.77
C LEU A 559 -28.19 9.90 -5.65
N ASN A 560 -29.28 10.68 -5.67
CA ASN A 560 -30.48 10.40 -6.45
C ASN A 560 -30.81 11.56 -7.41
N PRO A 561 -29.95 11.82 -8.42
CA PRO A 561 -30.21 12.88 -9.38
C PRO A 561 -31.44 12.56 -10.25
N PRO A 562 -32.11 13.58 -10.82
CA PRO A 562 -33.24 13.36 -11.72
C PRO A 562 -32.83 12.55 -12.96
N ALA A 563 -33.77 11.76 -13.48
CA ALA A 563 -33.58 10.91 -14.65
C ALA A 563 -32.99 11.69 -15.85
N LYS A 564 -31.99 11.11 -16.50
CA LYS A 564 -31.47 11.57 -17.80
C LYS A 564 -31.64 10.44 -18.83
N ASP A 565 -32.05 10.79 -20.04
CA ASP A 565 -32.04 9.90 -21.22
C ASP A 565 -32.67 8.50 -21.00
N GLY A 566 -33.86 8.46 -20.40
CA GLY A 566 -34.65 7.22 -20.27
C GLY A 566 -34.14 6.21 -19.21
N GLN A 567 -33.16 6.58 -18.38
CA GLN A 567 -32.71 5.76 -17.24
C GLN A 567 -33.46 6.16 -15.96
N GLU A 568 -33.96 5.17 -15.21
CA GLU A 568 -34.56 5.41 -13.90
C GLU A 568 -33.51 5.95 -12.92
N PRO A 569 -33.88 6.91 -12.05
CA PRO A 569 -32.96 7.45 -11.07
C PRO A 569 -32.57 6.34 -10.06
N PRO A 570 -31.32 6.32 -9.58
CA PRO A 570 -30.94 5.40 -8.52
C PRO A 570 -31.82 5.65 -7.29
N GLN A 571 -32.14 4.57 -6.57
CA GLN A 571 -32.93 4.61 -5.33
C GLN A 571 -32.02 4.29 -4.13
N ILE A 572 -31.17 5.24 -3.76
CA ILE A 572 -30.19 5.11 -2.68
C ILE A 572 -30.69 5.90 -1.48
N GLN A 573 -31.07 5.19 -0.41
CA GLN A 573 -31.46 5.80 0.87
C GLN A 573 -30.44 5.46 1.96
N LEU A 574 -29.84 6.49 2.55
CA LEU A 574 -28.92 6.33 3.67
C LEU A 574 -29.64 6.66 4.99
N ILE A 575 -29.60 5.73 5.95
CA ILE A 575 -30.17 5.90 7.29
C ILE A 575 -29.04 6.14 8.28
N TYR A 576 -29.00 7.34 8.84
CA TYR A 576 -28.02 7.71 9.86
C TYR A 576 -28.49 7.27 11.25
N LEU A 577 -27.65 6.49 11.96
CA LEU A 577 -27.93 5.94 13.30
C LEU A 577 -26.85 6.41 14.30
N PRO A 578 -27.05 7.55 14.99
CA PRO A 578 -26.07 8.07 15.95
C PRO A 578 -25.87 7.10 17.13
N GLN A 579 -24.64 6.99 17.63
CA GLN A 579 -24.27 6.15 18.77
C GLN A 579 -23.62 6.98 19.89
N ALA A 580 -23.66 6.50 21.13
CA ALA A 580 -23.11 7.22 22.28
C ALA A 580 -21.58 7.38 22.20
N SER A 581 -20.87 6.42 21.60
CA SER A 581 -19.42 6.44 21.47
C SER A 581 -18.94 6.04 20.06
N ALA A 582 -17.73 6.48 19.70
CA ALA A 582 -17.07 6.06 18.47
C ALA A 582 -16.82 4.54 18.43
N THR A 583 -16.50 3.95 19.58
CA THR A 583 -16.31 2.50 19.72
C THR A 583 -17.59 1.73 19.45
N ASP A 584 -18.74 2.22 19.92
CA ASP A 584 -20.05 1.60 19.64
C ASP A 584 -20.42 1.75 18.16
N ALA A 585 -20.19 2.93 17.58
CA ALA A 585 -20.40 3.18 16.15
C ALA A 585 -19.63 2.17 15.29
N ILE A 586 -18.35 1.95 15.60
CA ILE A 586 -17.51 0.97 14.90
C ILE A 586 -17.95 -0.48 15.21
N ALA A 587 -18.37 -0.77 16.44
CA ALA A 587 -18.85 -2.10 16.83
C ALA A 587 -20.10 -2.51 16.01
N LYS A 588 -21.03 -1.58 15.75
CA LYS A 588 -22.20 -1.83 14.88
C LYS A 588 -21.80 -2.29 13.47
N VAL A 589 -20.70 -1.76 12.92
CA VAL A 589 -20.18 -2.19 11.61
C VAL A 589 -19.64 -3.61 11.67
N ARG A 590 -18.86 -3.93 12.71
CA ARG A 590 -18.32 -5.29 12.90
C ARG A 590 -19.41 -6.34 13.09
N ASN A 591 -20.45 -5.98 13.84
CA ASN A 591 -21.62 -6.82 14.08
C ASN A 591 -22.59 -6.88 12.88
N ARG A 592 -22.29 -6.17 11.78
CA ARG A 592 -23.13 -6.10 10.56
C ARG A 592 -24.51 -5.49 10.79
N GLU A 593 -24.63 -4.63 11.80
CA GLU A 593 -25.83 -3.83 12.08
C GLU A 593 -25.80 -2.49 11.31
N ALA A 594 -24.62 -2.09 10.81
CA ALA A 594 -24.41 -0.93 9.95
C ALA A 594 -23.43 -1.28 8.81
N TYR A 595 -23.57 -0.63 7.66
CA TYR A 595 -22.70 -0.87 6.50
C TYR A 595 -21.33 -0.21 6.62
N PHE A 596 -21.28 0.95 7.29
CA PHE A 596 -20.06 1.67 7.58
C PHE A 596 -20.29 2.62 8.77
N ALA A 597 -19.20 3.10 9.36
CA ALA A 597 -19.19 4.12 10.38
C ALA A 597 -18.37 5.32 9.91
N ILE A 598 -18.69 6.51 10.39
CA ILE A 598 -17.83 7.68 10.25
C ILE A 598 -17.32 8.06 11.63
N SER A 599 -16.02 8.28 11.75
CA SER A 599 -15.36 8.52 13.02
C SER A 599 -14.14 9.43 12.87
N ASN A 600 -13.91 10.24 13.89
CA ASN A 600 -12.66 10.99 14.07
C ASN A 600 -11.58 10.02 14.55
N LEU A 601 -10.63 9.66 13.67
CA LEU A 601 -9.53 8.77 14.06
C LEU A 601 -8.40 9.60 14.68
N VAL A 602 -8.53 9.93 15.98
CA VAL A 602 -7.54 10.70 16.76
C VAL A 602 -6.12 10.14 16.61
N SER A 603 -5.99 8.81 16.62
CA SER A 603 -4.74 8.12 16.25
C SER A 603 -5.01 6.93 15.35
N VAL A 604 -4.63 7.10 14.07
CA VAL A 604 -4.60 6.03 13.08
C VAL A 604 -3.72 4.85 13.54
N GLU A 605 -2.63 5.14 14.23
CA GLU A 605 -1.73 4.12 14.75
C GLU A 605 -2.38 3.29 15.87
N LYS A 606 -3.04 3.93 16.84
CA LYS A 606 -3.81 3.23 17.88
C LYS A 606 -4.93 2.39 17.26
N PHE A 607 -5.61 2.92 16.24
CA PHE A 607 -6.62 2.18 15.48
C PHE A 607 -6.05 0.90 14.84
N TYR A 608 -4.90 0.98 14.17
CA TYR A 608 -4.29 -0.21 13.54
C TYR A 608 -3.69 -1.22 14.52
N ARG A 609 -3.10 -0.75 15.63
CA ARG A 609 -2.51 -1.64 16.64
C ARG A 609 -3.59 -2.41 17.41
N ASN A 610 -4.83 -1.92 17.42
CA ASN A 610 -5.93 -2.58 18.09
C ASN A 610 -6.36 -3.85 17.33
N LEU A 611 -6.11 -5.01 17.95
CA LEU A 611 -6.46 -6.33 17.42
C LEU A 611 -7.95 -6.47 17.09
N ILE A 612 -8.81 -5.69 17.76
CA ILE A 612 -10.26 -5.66 17.55
C ILE A 612 -10.61 -5.17 16.14
N TYR A 613 -9.79 -4.34 15.49
CA TYR A 613 -10.11 -3.69 14.21
C TYR A 613 -9.44 -4.34 12.99
N ARG A 614 -8.90 -5.56 13.12
CA ARG A 614 -8.20 -6.27 12.03
C ARG A 614 -9.07 -6.57 10.81
N ASP A 615 -10.36 -6.76 11.03
CA ASP A 615 -11.39 -7.03 10.03
C ASP A 615 -11.96 -5.76 9.38
N LEU A 616 -11.46 -4.58 9.75
CA LEU A 616 -11.92 -3.29 9.26
C LEU A 616 -10.91 -2.62 8.33
N ASP A 617 -11.44 -1.86 7.38
CA ASP A 617 -10.73 -0.88 6.57
C ASP A 617 -11.22 0.52 6.93
N TYR A 618 -10.42 1.52 6.61
CA TYR A 618 -10.86 2.90 6.65
C TYR A 618 -10.32 3.70 5.48
N LYS A 619 -11.04 4.79 5.15
CA LYS A 619 -10.61 5.78 4.18
C LYS A 619 -10.88 7.18 4.72
N ILE A 620 -9.90 8.07 4.59
CA ILE A 620 -10.03 9.46 4.98
C ILE A 620 -10.96 10.16 3.98
N ILE A 621 -11.97 10.85 4.49
CA ILE A 621 -12.94 11.61 3.70
C ILE A 621 -12.82 13.13 3.91
N GLY A 622 -12.07 13.55 4.93
CA GLY A 622 -11.74 14.94 5.21
C GLY A 622 -10.90 15.02 6.48
N TYR A 623 -10.58 16.24 6.89
CA TYR A 623 -9.93 16.51 8.16
C TYR A 623 -10.71 17.58 8.93
N ASP A 624 -10.49 17.62 10.24
CA ASP A 624 -10.77 18.76 11.08
C ASP A 624 -9.48 19.05 11.89
N SER A 625 -9.48 20.11 12.68
CA SER A 625 -8.29 20.49 13.46
C SER A 625 -8.71 21.00 14.81
N LEU A 626 -7.89 20.79 15.83
CA LEU A 626 -8.07 21.46 17.11
C LEU A 626 -7.39 22.82 17.08
N VAL A 627 -8.10 23.89 17.44
CA VAL A 627 -7.55 25.24 17.54
C VAL A 627 -7.72 25.79 18.94
N PHE A 628 -6.74 26.58 19.37
CA PHE A 628 -6.83 27.37 20.59
C PHE A 628 -7.25 28.79 20.26
N PHE A 629 -8.14 29.34 21.08
CA PHE A 629 -8.69 30.66 20.85
C PHE A 629 -8.99 31.37 22.17
N VAL A 630 -8.90 32.69 22.12
CA VAL A 630 -9.17 33.59 23.25
C VAL A 630 -10.24 34.59 22.84
N ALA A 631 -10.85 35.26 23.81
CA ALA A 631 -11.81 36.34 23.54
C ALA A 631 -11.19 37.43 22.65
N PHE A 632 -12.00 37.99 21.76
CA PHE A 632 -11.60 39.10 20.91
C PHE A 632 -12.75 40.08 20.72
N GLY A 633 -12.56 41.32 21.19
CA GLY A 633 -13.52 42.40 21.02
C GLY A 633 -12.85 43.67 20.48
N TYR A 634 -13.54 44.36 19.57
CA TYR A 634 -13.01 45.54 18.86
C TYR A 634 -12.77 46.73 19.80
N ASN A 635 -13.64 46.90 20.79
CA ASN A 635 -13.59 48.03 21.72
C ASN A 635 -12.40 47.98 22.69
N GLN A 636 -11.75 46.82 22.84
CA GLN A 636 -10.62 46.60 23.74
C GLN A 636 -9.41 45.98 23.02
N ARG A 637 -9.31 46.13 21.69
CA ARG A 637 -8.32 45.44 20.84
C ARG A 637 -6.87 45.69 21.26
N GLU A 638 -6.50 46.93 21.55
CA GLU A 638 -5.12 47.30 21.90
C GLU A 638 -4.65 46.66 23.22
N ASN A 639 -5.59 46.37 24.14
CA ASN A 639 -5.34 45.75 25.44
C ASN A 639 -5.87 44.30 25.51
N SER A 640 -6.04 43.63 24.37
CA SER A 640 -6.57 42.26 24.31
C SER A 640 -5.46 41.21 24.33
N ILE A 641 -5.78 40.01 24.85
CA ILE A 641 -4.84 38.86 24.92
C ILE A 641 -4.17 38.55 23.56
N PRO A 642 -4.88 38.53 22.41
CA PRO A 642 -4.25 38.33 21.11
C PRO A 642 -3.10 39.30 20.83
N THR A 643 -3.25 40.58 21.20
CA THR A 643 -2.23 41.62 20.95
C THR A 643 -0.97 41.35 21.78
N TYR A 644 -1.12 41.03 23.07
CA TYR A 644 0.02 40.71 23.94
C TYR A 644 0.76 39.44 23.53
N LEU A 645 0.01 38.44 23.07
CA LEU A 645 0.58 37.19 22.56
C LEU A 645 1.13 37.30 21.13
N ASN A 646 1.03 38.48 20.48
CA ASN A 646 1.30 38.65 19.05
C ASN A 646 0.59 37.59 18.19
N GLY A 647 -0.63 37.21 18.59
CA GLY A 647 -1.48 36.24 17.91
C GLY A 647 -1.01 34.78 17.98
N GLN A 648 -0.06 34.42 18.84
CA GLN A 648 0.54 33.08 18.88
C GLN A 648 0.69 32.51 20.30
N ILE A 649 0.69 31.18 20.42
CA ILE A 649 0.89 30.48 21.69
C ILE A 649 1.71 29.20 21.51
N THR A 650 2.58 28.91 22.46
CA THR A 650 3.46 27.72 22.44
C THR A 650 2.82 26.55 23.18
N PHE A 651 3.23 25.32 22.83
CA PHE A 651 2.81 24.13 23.58
C PHE A 651 3.24 24.17 25.05
N GLU A 652 4.38 24.78 25.35
CA GLU A 652 4.84 24.94 26.73
C GLU A 652 3.90 25.85 27.54
N GLN A 653 3.49 27.00 26.97
CA GLN A 653 2.52 27.89 27.60
C GLN A 653 1.16 27.20 27.77
N LEU A 654 0.70 26.44 26.76
CA LEU A 654 -0.53 25.66 26.87
C LEU A 654 -0.47 24.62 27.99
N ARG A 655 0.65 23.90 28.12
CA ARG A 655 0.87 22.97 29.25
C ARG A 655 0.78 23.71 30.57
N GLN A 656 1.50 24.82 30.73
CA GLN A 656 1.51 25.58 31.99
C GLN A 656 0.13 26.13 32.36
N LEU A 657 -0.63 26.67 31.39
CA LEU A 657 -2.01 27.14 31.60
C LEU A 657 -2.93 25.99 32.02
N TYR A 658 -3.00 24.91 31.24
CA TYR A 658 -3.92 23.79 31.48
C TYR A 658 -3.46 22.82 32.58
N THR A 659 -2.26 22.99 33.15
CA THR A 659 -1.86 22.38 34.43
C THR A 659 -1.94 23.37 35.61
N GLY A 660 -2.52 24.56 35.41
CA GLY A 660 -2.75 25.54 36.49
C GLY A 660 -1.48 26.16 37.08
N LYS A 661 -0.35 26.06 36.37
CA LYS A 661 0.93 26.68 36.78
C LYS A 661 0.92 28.18 36.53
N ILE A 662 0.14 28.63 35.55
CA ILE A 662 -0.11 30.03 35.26
C ILE A 662 -1.58 30.31 35.58
N THR A 663 -1.81 31.34 36.38
CA THR A 663 -3.16 31.76 36.81
C THR A 663 -3.47 33.21 36.45
N ASN A 664 -2.47 33.98 36.04
CA ASN A 664 -2.63 35.35 35.55
C ASN A 664 -1.84 35.57 34.24
N TRP A 665 -2.40 36.32 33.29
CA TRP A 665 -1.76 36.63 32.02
C TRP A 665 -0.48 37.49 32.16
N GLN A 666 -0.28 38.21 33.27
CA GLN A 666 0.98 38.91 33.57
C GLN A 666 2.18 37.97 33.62
N GLU A 667 2.00 36.71 34.00
CA GLU A 667 3.06 35.71 34.06
C GLU A 667 3.61 35.37 32.65
N LEU A 668 2.84 35.69 31.60
CA LEU A 668 3.22 35.58 30.19
C LEU A 668 3.56 36.94 29.55
N GLY A 669 3.72 38.00 30.35
CA GLY A 669 3.97 39.36 29.87
C GLY A 669 2.72 40.09 29.36
N GLY A 670 1.52 39.58 29.68
CA GLY A 670 0.23 40.18 29.35
C GLY A 670 -0.29 41.17 30.42
N PRO A 671 -1.59 41.54 30.34
CA PRO A 671 -2.23 42.46 31.27
C PRO A 671 -2.54 41.76 32.61
N ASP A 672 -2.83 42.56 33.65
CA ASP A 672 -3.36 42.03 34.92
C ASP A 672 -4.75 41.45 34.72
N MET A 673 -4.80 40.17 34.41
CA MET A 673 -6.03 39.51 34.01
C MET A 673 -6.00 38.06 34.48
N PRO A 674 -6.95 37.64 35.32
CA PRO A 674 -7.01 36.25 35.77
C PRO A 674 -7.32 35.32 34.60
N VAL A 675 -6.68 34.15 34.59
CA VAL A 675 -6.90 33.11 33.58
C VAL A 675 -8.15 32.32 33.92
N LYS A 676 -9.01 32.11 32.91
CA LYS A 676 -10.11 31.15 32.97
C LYS A 676 -10.02 30.17 31.81
N LEU A 677 -10.09 28.89 32.12
CA LEU A 677 -9.91 27.80 31.17
C LEU A 677 -11.26 27.21 30.76
N TYR A 678 -11.54 27.23 29.48
CA TYR A 678 -12.71 26.57 28.90
C TYR A 678 -12.27 25.28 28.20
N ILE A 679 -12.93 24.18 28.57
CA ILE A 679 -12.65 22.84 28.04
C ILE A 679 -13.90 22.35 27.31
N PRO A 680 -13.79 21.88 26.06
CA PRO A 680 -14.94 21.40 25.31
C PRO A 680 -15.45 20.07 25.88
N ASN A 681 -16.77 19.89 25.95
CA ASN A 681 -17.40 18.61 26.29
C ASN A 681 -17.35 17.59 25.12
N GLN A 682 -16.21 17.50 24.44
CA GLN A 682 -15.98 16.61 23.30
C GLN A 682 -14.78 15.72 23.63
N PRO A 683 -15.01 14.45 24.02
CA PRO A 683 -13.94 13.54 24.43
C PRO A 683 -12.79 13.44 23.42
N GLU A 684 -13.07 13.46 22.11
CA GLU A 684 -12.06 13.38 21.06
C GLU A 684 -11.13 14.61 21.04
N ALA A 685 -11.68 15.80 21.32
CA ALA A 685 -10.90 17.04 21.40
C ALA A 685 -9.99 17.02 22.63
N VAL A 686 -10.49 16.49 23.75
CA VAL A 686 -9.73 16.34 25.00
C VAL A 686 -8.65 15.25 24.84
N GLU A 687 -8.97 14.11 24.24
CA GLU A 687 -8.02 13.03 23.96
C GLU A 687 -6.88 13.52 23.05
N LEU A 688 -7.19 14.27 21.99
CA LEU A 688 -6.18 14.84 21.11
C LEU A 688 -5.28 15.85 21.84
N PHE A 689 -5.86 16.67 22.72
CA PHE A 689 -5.10 17.61 23.55
C PHE A 689 -4.14 16.87 24.49
N GLU A 690 -4.60 15.82 25.17
CA GLU A 690 -3.78 14.97 26.03
C GLU A 690 -2.66 14.28 25.24
N ASP A 691 -2.98 13.68 24.10
CA ASP A 691 -2.04 12.91 23.27
C ASP A 691 -0.98 13.78 22.58
N VAL A 692 -1.34 14.98 22.11
CA VAL A 692 -0.45 15.79 21.25
C VAL A 692 0.16 16.97 21.97
N VAL A 693 -0.57 17.67 22.85
CA VAL A 693 -0.05 18.84 23.55
C VAL A 693 0.59 18.42 24.87
N LEU A 694 -0.12 17.68 25.72
CA LEU A 694 0.40 17.30 27.04
C LEU A 694 1.51 16.25 26.93
N GLN A 695 1.27 15.14 26.23
CA GLN A 695 2.18 14.00 25.97
C GLN A 695 2.73 13.25 27.21
N ASP A 696 2.86 13.94 28.34
CA ASP A 696 3.41 13.44 29.59
C ASP A 696 2.30 12.99 30.56
N ARG A 697 2.49 11.82 31.16
CA ARG A 697 1.50 11.22 32.09
C ARG A 697 1.31 12.00 33.39
N ASN A 698 2.28 12.79 33.84
CA ASN A 698 2.10 13.66 35.00
C ASN A 698 1.26 14.87 34.60
N LEU A 699 1.58 15.52 33.48
CA LEU A 699 0.81 16.67 32.98
C LEU A 699 -0.65 16.31 32.70
N ILE A 700 -0.90 15.13 32.10
CA ILE A 700 -2.28 14.62 31.89
C ILE A 700 -3.01 14.44 33.23
N ARG A 701 -2.33 13.90 34.25
CA ARG A 701 -2.94 13.75 35.59
C ARG A 701 -3.21 15.09 36.27
N GLU A 702 -2.31 16.06 36.13
CA GLU A 702 -2.50 17.42 36.64
C GLU A 702 -3.72 18.08 35.98
N PHE A 703 -3.81 18.03 34.66
CA PHE A 703 -4.96 18.52 33.89
C PHE A 703 -6.28 17.84 34.31
N GLN A 704 -6.30 16.51 34.41
CA GLN A 704 -7.48 15.76 34.84
C GLN A 704 -7.87 16.04 36.30
N ALA A 705 -6.89 16.30 37.18
CA ALA A 705 -7.17 16.68 38.57
C ALA A 705 -7.83 18.06 38.63
N LEU A 706 -7.36 19.02 37.84
CA LEU A 706 -7.96 20.35 37.70
C LEU A 706 -9.39 20.30 37.15
N GLN A 707 -9.70 19.38 36.23
CA GLN A 707 -11.08 19.19 35.78
C GLN A 707 -12.01 18.68 36.89
N LYS A 708 -11.49 17.83 37.78
CA LYS A 708 -12.27 17.18 38.84
C LYS A 708 -12.51 18.08 40.05
N SER A 709 -11.62 19.02 40.34
CA SER A 709 -11.75 19.93 41.51
C SER A 709 -13.04 20.77 41.45
N GLN A 710 -13.53 21.10 40.26
CA GLN A 710 -14.81 21.81 40.08
C GLN A 710 -16.06 20.99 40.45
N GLN A 711 -16.01 19.66 40.45
CA GLN A 711 -17.17 18.84 40.79
C GLN A 711 -17.45 18.78 42.30
N SER A 712 -16.55 19.31 43.14
CA SER A 712 -16.64 19.27 44.61
C SER A 712 -16.99 20.62 45.26
N GLU A 713 -17.20 21.69 44.50
CA GLU A 713 -17.42 23.06 45.01
C GLU A 713 -18.87 23.38 45.44
N GLN A 714 -19.60 22.41 46.00
CA GLN A 714 -20.80 22.73 46.78
C GLN A 714 -20.54 22.83 48.30
N GLN A 715 -19.34 22.51 48.78
CA GLN A 715 -18.99 22.59 50.21
C GLN A 715 -17.50 22.88 50.45
N ALA A 716 -17.03 24.12 50.25
CA ALA A 716 -15.76 24.55 50.86
C ALA A 716 -15.73 26.07 51.07
N ASN A 717 -15.69 26.46 52.35
CA ASN A 717 -15.48 27.84 52.80
C ASN A 717 -14.07 28.34 52.43
N SER A 718 -14.02 29.58 51.96
CA SER A 718 -12.93 30.55 52.13
C SER A 718 -11.51 29.99 52.32
N PHE A 719 -10.93 29.42 51.28
CA PHE A 719 -9.48 29.39 51.08
C PHE A 719 -9.19 29.99 49.70
N VAL A 720 -8.21 30.89 49.64
CA VAL A 720 -7.76 31.56 48.42
C VAL A 720 -7.45 30.50 47.36
N GLN A 721 -8.26 30.41 46.31
CA GLN A 721 -7.99 29.51 45.20
C GLN A 721 -6.84 30.08 44.37
N ILE A 722 -5.65 29.49 44.51
CA ILE A 722 -4.46 29.78 43.68
C ILE A 722 -4.53 28.95 42.36
N GLN A 723 -5.74 28.62 41.90
CA GLN A 723 -5.96 27.82 40.68
C GLN A 723 -6.81 28.60 39.69
N PRO A 724 -6.61 28.44 38.37
CA PRO A 724 -7.42 29.14 37.39
C PRO A 724 -8.84 28.59 37.42
N ALA A 725 -9.82 29.47 37.25
CA ALA A 725 -11.22 29.05 37.13
C ALA A 725 -11.39 28.18 35.87
N ILE A 726 -12.13 27.08 35.96
CA ILE A 726 -12.38 26.18 34.83
C ILE A 726 -13.86 26.24 34.45
N SER A 727 -14.21 25.89 33.22
CA SER A 727 -15.60 25.73 32.79
C SER A 727 -15.68 24.66 31.70
N GLN A 728 -16.65 23.76 31.83
CA GLN A 728 -16.95 22.72 30.83
C GLN A 728 -18.39 22.83 30.32
N PRO A 729 -18.68 23.76 29.40
CA PRO A 729 -20.03 23.94 28.87
C PRO A 729 -20.49 22.73 28.06
N ASN A 730 -21.81 22.53 27.97
CA ASN A 730 -22.40 21.38 27.28
C ASN A 730 -22.33 21.50 25.75
N SER A 731 -22.12 22.71 25.23
CA SER A 731 -21.99 22.96 23.79
C SER A 731 -20.90 23.99 23.47
N MET A 732 -20.38 23.93 22.24
CA MET A 732 -19.43 24.93 21.74
C MET A 732 -20.06 26.33 21.68
N THR A 733 -21.37 26.43 21.43
CA THR A 733 -22.09 27.71 21.45
C THR A 733 -22.11 28.34 22.84
N GLU A 734 -22.37 27.55 23.88
CA GLU A 734 -22.28 28.02 25.28
C GLU A 734 -20.86 28.42 25.65
N LEU A 735 -19.87 27.65 25.20
CA LEU A 735 -18.46 27.96 25.41
C LEU A 735 -18.07 29.30 24.76
N LEU A 736 -18.42 29.50 23.48
CA LEU A 736 -18.16 30.75 22.78
C LEU A 736 -18.86 31.93 23.46
N ARG A 737 -20.12 31.78 23.89
CA ARG A 737 -20.84 32.83 24.64
C ARG A 737 -20.18 33.12 25.99
N GLY A 738 -19.74 32.10 26.71
CA GLY A 738 -19.09 32.24 28.01
C GLY A 738 -17.80 33.05 27.93
N ILE A 739 -16.94 32.73 26.96
CA ILE A 739 -15.67 33.45 26.73
C ILE A 739 -15.91 34.93 26.46
N ILE A 740 -16.95 35.27 25.70
CA ILE A 740 -17.29 36.66 25.38
C ILE A 740 -17.84 37.35 26.63
N GLY A 741 -18.77 36.70 27.34
CA GLY A 741 -19.37 37.24 28.55
C GLY A 741 -18.35 37.51 29.66
N ASP A 742 -17.29 36.71 29.74
CA ASP A 742 -16.15 36.95 30.65
C ASP A 742 -15.29 38.14 30.26
N PHE A 743 -15.17 38.40 28.95
CA PHE A 743 -14.38 39.50 28.42
C PHE A 743 -15.10 40.85 28.49
N GLU A 744 -16.43 40.85 28.38
CA GLU A 744 -17.25 42.06 28.39
C GLU A 744 -17.61 42.58 29.79
N GLN A 745 -17.14 41.92 30.87
CA GLN A 745 -17.35 42.34 32.25
C GLN A 745 -16.56 43.62 32.62
N GLU A 746 -17.01 44.30 33.70
CA GLU A 746 -16.31 45.48 34.24
C GLU A 746 -14.86 45.17 34.66
N GLN A 747 -14.64 43.96 35.19
CA GLN A 747 -13.31 43.37 35.42
C GLN A 747 -13.13 42.20 34.45
N PRO A 748 -12.50 42.40 33.29
CA PRO A 748 -12.39 41.37 32.28
C PRO A 748 -11.61 40.15 32.78
N VAL A 749 -12.09 38.97 32.45
CA VAL A 749 -11.40 37.70 32.72
C VAL A 749 -10.79 37.18 31.42
N GLY A 750 -9.55 36.71 31.51
CA GLY A 750 -8.76 36.30 30.37
C GLY A 750 -9.03 34.86 29.99
N ALA A 751 -10.16 34.63 29.34
CA ALA A 751 -10.60 33.30 28.97
C ALA A 751 -9.83 32.73 27.76
N ILE A 752 -9.39 31.47 27.87
CA ILE A 752 -8.82 30.67 26.77
C ILE A 752 -9.55 29.34 26.64
N ALA A 753 -9.77 28.92 25.40
CA ALA A 753 -10.37 27.64 25.05
C ALA A 753 -9.64 26.91 23.93
N PHE A 754 -9.99 25.64 23.76
CA PHE A 754 -9.76 24.90 22.54
C PHE A 754 -11.02 24.21 22.03
N GLY A 755 -11.07 23.95 20.73
CA GLY A 755 -12.18 23.26 20.10
C GLY A 755 -11.93 22.93 18.63
N PRO A 756 -12.83 22.18 17.98
CA PRO A 756 -12.70 21.89 16.56
C PRO A 756 -12.81 23.14 15.70
N PHE A 757 -11.92 23.26 14.72
CA PHE A 757 -11.82 24.37 13.79
C PHE A 757 -13.13 24.57 13.02
N SER A 758 -13.79 23.48 12.64
CA SER A 758 -15.09 23.51 11.97
C SER A 758 -16.19 24.29 12.72
N GLN A 759 -16.05 24.48 14.04
CA GLN A 759 -17.00 25.25 14.86
C GLN A 759 -16.50 26.64 15.25
N VAL A 760 -15.18 26.87 15.19
CA VAL A 760 -14.54 28.14 15.56
C VAL A 760 -14.36 29.04 14.34
N PHE A 761 -14.25 28.45 13.14
CA PHE A 761 -14.14 29.21 11.90
C PHE A 761 -15.35 30.15 11.71
N ASN A 762 -15.08 31.36 11.23
CA ASN A 762 -16.06 32.45 11.07
C ASN A 762 -16.75 32.96 12.35
N GLN A 763 -16.26 32.58 13.53
CA GLN A 763 -16.70 33.19 14.79
C GLN A 763 -16.02 34.55 14.98
N CYS A 764 -16.84 35.55 15.28
CA CYS A 764 -16.48 36.96 15.33
C CYS A 764 -15.79 37.39 16.63
N SER A 765 -16.11 36.69 17.70
CA SER A 765 -15.85 37.16 19.06
C SER A 765 -14.69 36.43 19.73
N VAL A 766 -13.96 35.63 18.94
CA VAL A 766 -12.79 34.88 19.38
C VAL A 766 -11.69 34.99 18.33
N TYR A 767 -10.45 34.96 18.80
CA TYR A 767 -9.27 34.99 17.94
C TYR A 767 -8.55 33.63 18.00
N PRO A 768 -8.48 32.88 16.89
CA PRO A 768 -7.68 31.65 16.82
C PRO A 768 -6.19 31.96 16.84
N LEU A 769 -5.47 31.38 17.80
CA LEU A 769 -4.03 31.59 17.98
C LEU A 769 -3.22 30.69 17.04
N ALA A 770 -2.12 31.24 16.52
CA ALA A 770 -1.10 30.44 15.84
C ALA A 770 -0.40 29.53 16.85
N LEU A 771 -0.18 28.27 16.48
CA LEU A 771 0.42 27.28 17.38
C LEU A 771 1.90 27.09 17.07
N GLN A 772 2.71 27.15 18.11
CA GLN A 772 4.12 26.83 18.06
C GLN A 772 4.39 25.53 18.82
N ALA A 773 4.66 24.46 18.06
CA ALA A 773 5.06 23.18 18.60
C ALA A 773 6.59 23.15 18.81
N ASP A 774 7.03 23.16 20.06
CA ASP A 774 8.44 23.14 20.48
C ASP A 774 9.30 24.16 19.67
N GLN A 775 10.46 23.75 19.14
CA GLN A 775 11.39 24.61 18.38
C GLN A 775 10.95 24.93 16.93
N LYS A 776 9.69 24.67 16.57
CA LYS A 776 9.18 24.96 15.21
C LYS A 776 8.68 26.40 15.11
N THR A 777 8.49 26.87 13.87
CA THR A 777 7.84 28.16 13.61
C THR A 777 6.36 28.11 13.97
N PRO A 778 5.77 29.18 14.52
CA PRO A 778 4.33 29.30 14.73
C PRO A 778 3.54 29.15 13.42
N ILE A 779 2.48 28.37 13.44
CA ILE A 779 1.60 28.16 12.27
C ILE A 779 0.20 28.63 12.62
N SER A 780 -0.31 29.61 11.87
CA SER A 780 -1.68 30.09 12.02
C SER A 780 -2.67 29.16 11.31
N PRO A 781 -3.82 28.83 11.95
CA PRO A 781 -4.88 28.08 11.28
C PRO A 781 -5.63 28.92 10.22
N LEU A 782 -5.46 30.25 10.24
CA LEU A 782 -6.09 31.19 9.32
C LEU A 782 -5.04 32.03 8.57
N ILE A 783 -5.28 32.21 7.27
CA ILE A 783 -4.47 33.07 6.40
C ILE A 783 -5.36 34.10 5.73
N GLN A 784 -4.78 35.26 5.47
CA GLN A 784 -5.37 36.33 4.68
C GLN A 784 -5.27 36.03 3.18
N ASN A 785 -6.01 36.79 2.37
CA ASN A 785 -5.98 36.67 0.90
C ASN A 785 -4.58 36.92 0.28
N ASN A 786 -3.70 37.65 0.98
CA ASN A 786 -2.30 37.88 0.58
C ASN A 786 -1.35 36.75 1.03
N GLN A 787 -1.89 35.62 1.51
CA GLN A 787 -1.16 34.44 2.02
C GLN A 787 -0.33 34.69 3.30
N GLN A 788 -0.52 35.82 3.98
CA GLN A 788 0.07 36.07 5.29
C GLN A 788 -0.83 35.52 6.41
N PRO A 789 -0.25 35.11 7.56
CA PRO A 789 -1.02 34.78 8.75
C PRO A 789 -1.91 35.96 9.19
N ILE A 790 -3.08 35.65 9.75
CA ILE A 790 -3.84 36.69 10.47
C ILE A 790 -3.04 37.23 11.67
N THR A 791 -3.29 38.48 11.99
CA THR A 791 -2.71 39.25 13.09
C THR A 791 -3.84 39.84 13.94
N PRO A 792 -3.60 40.18 15.21
CA PRO A 792 -4.60 40.85 16.06
C PRO A 792 -5.14 42.18 15.51
N ALA A 793 -4.41 42.82 14.58
CA ALA A 793 -4.86 44.03 13.91
C ALA A 793 -5.95 43.77 12.84
N ASN A 794 -6.12 42.53 12.39
CA ASN A 794 -7.11 42.21 11.38
C ASN A 794 -8.54 42.25 11.93
N ASP A 795 -9.46 42.79 11.14
CA ASP A 795 -10.90 42.78 11.45
C ASP A 795 -11.55 41.48 10.96
N LEU A 796 -11.81 40.56 11.90
CA LEU A 796 -12.45 39.27 11.63
C LEU A 796 -13.98 39.38 11.47
N CYS A 797 -14.60 40.50 11.82
CA CYS A 797 -16.06 40.68 11.83
C CYS A 797 -16.58 41.37 10.58
N ASN A 798 -16.04 42.56 10.29
CA ASN A 798 -16.49 43.39 9.19
C ASN A 798 -15.88 42.95 7.86
N ASN A 799 -14.71 42.32 7.91
CA ASN A 799 -14.02 41.81 6.72
C ASN A 799 -14.11 40.29 6.58
N LYS A 800 -15.27 39.70 6.88
CA LYS A 800 -15.54 38.28 6.59
C LYS A 800 -15.29 38.00 5.10
N GLY A 801 -14.43 37.03 4.81
CA GLY A 801 -13.97 36.70 3.45
C GLY A 801 -12.62 37.33 3.04
N SER A 802 -12.03 38.18 3.88
CA SER A 802 -10.63 38.65 3.71
C SER A 802 -9.59 37.65 4.21
N TYR A 803 -10.04 36.61 4.90
CA TYR A 803 -9.25 35.51 5.45
C TYR A 803 -10.00 34.19 5.25
N GLY A 804 -9.26 33.09 5.30
CA GLY A 804 -9.78 31.73 5.19
C GLY A 804 -8.88 30.72 5.90
N PRO A 805 -9.27 29.44 5.88
CA PRO A 805 -8.45 28.37 6.43
C PRO A 805 -7.06 28.32 5.76
N ASN A 806 -6.02 28.08 6.54
CA ASN A 806 -4.67 27.85 6.03
C ASN A 806 -4.54 26.45 5.41
N LEU A 807 -5.25 26.23 4.30
CA LEU A 807 -5.36 24.92 3.64
C LEU A 807 -3.99 24.28 3.33
N PRO A 808 -2.95 25.00 2.85
CA PRO A 808 -1.65 24.38 2.61
C PRO A 808 -1.03 23.75 3.86
N GLU A 809 -1.11 24.42 5.01
CA GLU A 809 -0.53 23.93 6.27
C GLU A 809 -1.41 22.86 6.94
N LEU A 810 -2.74 22.98 6.81
CA LEU A 810 -3.71 22.03 7.36
C LEU A 810 -3.72 20.71 6.57
N ILE A 811 -3.75 20.76 5.24
CA ILE A 811 -3.77 19.56 4.37
C ILE A 811 -2.44 18.83 4.44
N SER A 812 -1.31 19.56 4.49
CA SER A 812 0.02 18.96 4.64
C SER A 812 0.32 18.49 6.08
N GLN A 813 -0.62 18.67 7.01
CA GLN A 813 -0.50 18.30 8.43
C GLN A 813 0.73 18.93 9.10
N ARG A 814 1.15 20.10 8.63
CA ARG A 814 2.20 20.90 9.27
C ARG A 814 1.65 21.65 10.47
N TYR A 815 0.38 22.08 10.42
CA TYR A 815 -0.34 22.49 11.62
C TYR A 815 -0.49 21.29 12.58
N PRO A 816 -0.08 21.42 13.86
CA PRO A 816 0.23 20.25 14.70
C PRO A 816 -0.98 19.49 15.23
N LEU A 817 -2.20 20.02 15.13
CA LEU A 817 -3.40 19.45 15.74
C LEU A 817 -4.49 19.06 14.73
N VAL A 818 -4.09 18.70 13.51
CA VAL A 818 -5.01 18.18 12.48
C VAL A 818 -5.32 16.72 12.76
N TYR A 819 -6.58 16.32 12.65
CA TYR A 819 -7.02 14.93 12.81
C TYR A 819 -7.97 14.49 11.68
N PRO A 820 -7.89 13.23 11.24
CA PRO A 820 -8.67 12.73 10.12
C PRO A 820 -10.11 12.37 10.51
N LEU A 821 -11.03 12.76 9.64
CA LEU A 821 -12.38 12.22 9.59
C LEU A 821 -12.37 11.04 8.62
N ALA A 822 -12.63 9.84 9.13
CA ALA A 822 -12.52 8.61 8.36
C ALA A 822 -13.84 7.84 8.30
N LEU A 823 -14.05 7.22 7.14
CA LEU A 823 -15.08 6.23 6.92
C LEU A 823 -14.49 4.86 7.19
N VAL A 824 -15.09 4.11 8.11
CA VAL A 824 -14.68 2.76 8.57
C VAL A 824 -15.68 1.72 8.08
N TYR A 825 -15.23 0.64 7.46
CA TYR A 825 -16.08 -0.42 6.90
C TYR A 825 -15.40 -1.79 7.01
N LEU A 826 -16.17 -2.88 6.86
CA LEU A 826 -15.62 -4.24 6.90
C LEU A 826 -14.73 -4.55 5.69
N LYS A 827 -13.58 -5.20 5.92
CA LYS A 827 -12.72 -5.85 4.90
C LYS A 827 -13.35 -7.15 4.40
N ASP A 828 -14.63 -7.09 4.04
CA ASP A 828 -15.36 -8.22 3.50
C ASP A 828 -15.94 -7.91 2.12
N ASN A 829 -15.18 -8.25 1.08
CA ASN A 829 -15.57 -8.14 -0.32
C ASN A 829 -16.74 -9.07 -0.70
N ARG A 830 -17.37 -9.79 0.23
CA ARG A 830 -18.65 -10.50 0.04
C ARG A 830 -19.86 -9.64 0.44
N LEU A 831 -19.64 -8.51 1.11
CA LEU A 831 -20.66 -7.52 1.43
C LEU A 831 -20.80 -6.49 0.31
N LEU A 832 -22.03 -5.99 0.10
CA LEU A 832 -22.26 -4.88 -0.84
C LEU A 832 -21.25 -3.75 -0.56
N PRO A 833 -20.60 -3.18 -1.60
CA PRO A 833 -19.51 -2.21 -1.41
C PRO A 833 -20.03 -0.82 -1.03
N VAL A 834 -21.03 -0.73 -0.16
CA VAL A 834 -21.71 0.51 0.23
C VAL A 834 -20.70 1.48 0.85
N GLY A 835 -19.92 1.04 1.84
CA GLY A 835 -18.91 1.89 2.48
C GLY A 835 -17.81 2.36 1.50
N GLN A 836 -17.33 1.46 0.63
CA GLN A 836 -16.34 1.80 -0.40
C GLN A 836 -16.89 2.80 -1.42
N LYS A 837 -18.10 2.57 -1.94
CA LYS A 837 -18.73 3.45 -2.93
C LYS A 837 -19.14 4.78 -2.33
N PHE A 838 -19.61 4.79 -1.08
CA PHE A 838 -19.83 6.02 -0.33
C PHE A 838 -18.51 6.78 -0.13
N CYS A 839 -17.40 6.11 0.15
CA CYS A 839 -16.10 6.76 0.18
C CYS A 839 -15.71 7.39 -1.16
N GLU A 840 -15.92 6.69 -2.29
CA GLU A 840 -15.64 7.22 -3.62
C GLU A 840 -16.46 8.50 -3.87
N VAL A 841 -17.75 8.49 -3.53
CA VAL A 841 -18.63 9.67 -3.56
C VAL A 841 -18.06 10.82 -2.75
N MET A 842 -17.71 10.58 -1.47
CA MET A 842 -17.20 11.62 -0.57
C MET A 842 -15.88 12.23 -1.07
N ARG A 843 -15.07 11.48 -1.81
CA ARG A 843 -13.76 11.92 -2.33
C ARG A 843 -13.83 12.61 -3.70
N THR A 844 -15.02 12.67 -4.33
CA THR A 844 -15.22 13.47 -5.56
C THR A 844 -14.92 14.95 -5.30
N VAL A 845 -14.50 15.69 -6.35
CA VAL A 845 -14.25 17.13 -6.20
C VAL A 845 -15.53 17.87 -5.78
N GLU A 846 -16.67 17.46 -6.32
CA GLU A 846 -17.98 17.98 -5.94
C GLU A 846 -18.24 17.84 -4.43
N MET A 847 -18.13 16.63 -3.87
CA MET A 847 -18.37 16.42 -2.44
C MET A 847 -17.30 17.08 -1.56
N GLN A 848 -16.03 17.06 -1.97
CA GLN A 848 -14.97 17.75 -1.21
C GLN A 848 -15.22 19.26 -1.11
N ARG A 849 -15.75 19.90 -2.15
CA ARG A 849 -16.16 21.31 -2.09
C ARG A 849 -17.33 21.52 -1.15
N LEU A 850 -18.30 20.60 -1.16
CA LEU A 850 -19.47 20.67 -0.27
C LEU A 850 -19.05 20.54 1.20
N LEU A 851 -18.15 19.60 1.52
CA LEU A 851 -17.60 19.42 2.87
C LEU A 851 -16.78 20.64 3.31
N THR A 852 -16.06 21.30 2.39
CA THR A 852 -15.32 22.52 2.74
C THR A 852 -16.25 23.64 3.19
N GLN A 853 -17.47 23.72 2.65
CA GLN A 853 -18.46 24.72 3.06
C GLN A 853 -18.94 24.49 4.50
N THR A 854 -18.93 23.24 4.98
CA THR A 854 -19.31 22.91 6.36
C THR A 854 -18.18 23.18 7.37
N GLY A 855 -17.07 23.79 6.96
CA GLY A 855 -15.92 24.07 7.82
C GLY A 855 -14.92 22.93 7.95
N LEU A 856 -15.11 21.81 7.23
CA LEU A 856 -14.12 20.73 7.18
C LEU A 856 -12.96 21.10 6.26
N ILE A 857 -11.81 20.48 6.51
CA ILE A 857 -10.62 20.61 5.68
C ILE A 857 -10.65 19.49 4.63
N PRO A 858 -10.53 19.81 3.32
CA PRO A 858 -10.58 18.81 2.26
C PRO A 858 -9.33 17.92 2.25
N ILE A 859 -9.42 16.76 1.61
CA ILE A 859 -8.29 15.82 1.52
C ILE A 859 -7.16 16.27 0.59
N LYS A 860 -7.42 17.27 -0.25
CA LYS A 860 -6.49 17.84 -1.22
C LYS A 860 -6.93 19.27 -1.57
N ASP A 861 -6.01 20.04 -2.15
CA ASP A 861 -6.34 21.37 -2.68
C ASP A 861 -7.33 21.25 -3.86
N LEU A 862 -8.39 22.07 -3.80
CA LEU A 862 -9.54 22.06 -4.72
C LEU A 862 -9.50 23.22 -5.73
N SER A 863 -8.36 23.91 -5.86
CA SER A 863 -8.12 25.05 -6.75
C SER A 863 -8.33 24.80 -8.27
N ILE A 864 -8.80 23.61 -8.67
CA ILE A 864 -9.26 23.31 -10.02
C ILE A 864 -10.58 24.08 -10.29
N PRO A 865 -10.74 24.86 -11.39
CA PRO A 865 -11.96 25.62 -11.66
C PRO A 865 -13.21 24.76 -11.82
N ARG A 866 -14.41 25.34 -11.54
CA ARG A 866 -15.69 24.78 -12.00
C ARG A 866 -15.64 24.67 -13.53
N GLN A 867 -15.52 23.47 -14.08
CA GLN A 867 -15.84 23.27 -15.49
C GLN A 867 -17.35 23.43 -15.62
N ASN A 868 -17.79 24.60 -16.07
CA ASN A 868 -19.19 24.89 -16.30
C ASN A 868 -19.64 24.14 -17.58
N PRO A 869 -20.68 23.29 -17.54
CA PRO A 869 -21.11 22.48 -18.69
C PRO A 869 -21.47 23.31 -19.94
N GLU A 870 -21.84 24.59 -19.75
CA GLU A 870 -22.30 25.46 -20.83
C GLU A 870 -21.18 26.06 -21.69
N THR A 871 -19.91 25.99 -21.25
CA THR A 871 -18.81 26.60 -22.02
C THR A 871 -18.29 25.71 -23.16
N ILE A 872 -18.72 24.45 -23.22
CA ILE A 872 -18.32 23.50 -24.28
C ILE A 872 -19.12 23.72 -25.57
N GLN A 873 -20.37 24.21 -25.50
CA GLN A 873 -21.16 24.49 -26.71
C GLN A 873 -20.76 25.79 -27.44
N LYS A 874 -20.13 26.76 -26.76
CA LYS A 874 -19.75 28.03 -27.40
C LYS A 874 -18.35 28.05 -28.04
N LYS A 875 -17.46 27.10 -27.71
CA LYS A 875 -16.13 27.01 -28.33
C LYS A 875 -16.10 26.23 -29.65
N ASN A 876 -17.06 25.33 -29.88
CA ASN A 876 -17.14 24.57 -31.13
C ASN A 876 -17.86 25.29 -32.29
N SER A 877 -18.37 26.51 -32.07
CA SER A 877 -19.06 27.31 -33.10
C SER A 877 -18.18 28.41 -33.74
N LYS A 878 -16.95 28.63 -33.27
CA LYS A 878 -16.09 29.73 -33.77
C LYS A 878 -14.91 29.34 -34.67
N ASN A 879 -14.72 28.05 -34.97
CA ASN A 879 -13.69 27.58 -35.91
C ASN A 879 -14.30 26.88 -37.14
N ILE A 880 -15.33 27.48 -37.71
CA ILE A 880 -15.71 27.26 -39.12
C ILE A 880 -15.94 28.64 -39.74
N LYS A 881 -14.88 29.21 -40.29
CA LYS A 881 -14.88 30.14 -41.42
C LYS A 881 -13.59 29.97 -42.19
#